data_AF-A0A6J2IU78-F1
#
_entry.id   AF-A0A6J2IU78-F1
#
_cell.length_a   1.000
_cell.length_b   1.000
_cell.length_c   1.000
_cell.angle_alpha   90.00
_cell.angle_beta   90.00
_cell.angle_gamma   90.00
#
_symmetry.space_group_name_H-M   'P 1'
#
loop_
_entity.id
_entity.type
_entity.pdbx_description
1 polymer ?
#
loop_
_entity_poly.entity_id
_entity_poly.type
_entity_poly.pdbx_seq_one_letter_code
_entity_poly.pdbx_strand_id
1 'polypeptide(L)'
;MSCGIHYLASVFMAVTPNFVCGFPGNVSNILFHNSSASSIQDIWTLWTSTENYVVVQLENGEIWEINQCSRSKREVSLDLAYEYKGNKSVFSCSDGFLYDDTKWKSTVVTQWDLVCDREWLAKLIQPTFMLGVLIGAVIFGDIADRLGRQRVIWFTSAGQFVFGIAVAFTFDYYSFVTVRFLLAMVSSGYLVVAFVYVTEFVGIKARTWASMHVHAFFAMGIMIVALVGFLVRTWWVYQIFLSIATVPFVLCCWMLPETPFWLLSEERYEDAQKVINTMARWNKVNTPCKVSELCSVQQEDPVSGRTGENDMSSTKKHNILDLFCNWQIARRTITVWLIWFTGSLGYYVFSLSSVSLGGNEYLNLFLIGLQYINYFSKYGWKIFNRCGIWPYISLHSRTVPNNCKITCCWKWKHDVPCRKCGCSFLCISEKRLDFHATWQLKKKGCACPWTAGRLAGCAENHTLFPQLPVLSEKVRFFFLCLCILEMAAPKVAVVGAGVIGLSTALCIVEACPSCSVTVLSDQFSPNTTSDVAAGMLIPHTYPGTPIHMQKQWFKETFTYLFAISNSAEASEAGIHLVSGWQIFRSTPKEELPFWSDAVLGFRPMSEAELQKFPQYRFGQAFTTLKCDCPPYLLWLEKRLKAAGVQTYNRKVSDLWELHSEYDIVVNCTGIGAHQLVGDKKLFPVRGQVLKVYAPWVKNFIRDGDGLTYIYPGIHGVTLGGTREKESWSLSPNPDTTKDIFDRCCSLEPSLREAQDIKVKVGLRPSRQSVRLQREVLSQGGVKLPVVHNYGHGAGGFSVHRGTAKEAARLVGECIAALRGSSPGAKL
;
A
#
# COMPACT_ATOMS: atom_id res chain seq x y z
N MET A 1 14.25 -17.58 10.31
CA MET A 1 14.76 -17.98 11.63
C MET A 1 16.27 -17.82 11.67
N SER A 2 17.03 -18.62 10.90
CA SER A 2 18.51 -18.57 10.85
C SER A 2 19.14 -17.15 10.81
N CYS A 3 18.74 -16.28 9.88
CA CYS A 3 19.28 -14.92 9.81
C CYS A 3 18.96 -14.10 11.09
N GLY A 4 17.73 -14.18 11.60
CA GLY A 4 17.33 -13.50 12.83
C GLY A 4 18.12 -13.94 14.06
N ILE A 5 18.60 -15.19 14.05
CA ILE A 5 19.53 -15.69 15.06
C ILE A 5 20.88 -14.96 14.95
N HIS A 6 21.56 -15.03 13.80
CA HIS A 6 22.92 -14.49 13.69
C HIS A 6 23.01 -12.96 13.72
N TYR A 7 21.98 -12.25 13.23
CA TYR A 7 21.94 -10.77 13.22
C TYR A 7 21.85 -10.15 14.62
N LEU A 8 21.20 -10.84 15.58
CA LEU A 8 21.06 -10.38 16.97
C LEU A 8 21.89 -11.22 17.95
N ALA A 9 22.65 -12.22 17.49
CA ALA A 9 23.58 -12.98 18.33
C ALA A 9 24.57 -12.07 19.09
N SER A 10 25.02 -10.97 18.47
CA SER A 10 25.92 -9.97 19.05
C SER A 10 25.40 -9.37 20.36
N VAL A 11 24.07 -9.30 20.55
CA VAL A 11 23.41 -8.60 21.66
C VAL A 11 23.81 -9.11 23.03
N PHE A 12 24.01 -10.42 23.18
CA PHE A 12 24.50 -11.04 24.42
C PHE A 12 25.97 -11.48 24.35
N MET A 13 26.52 -11.61 23.14
CA MET A 13 27.91 -12.02 22.91
C MET A 13 28.93 -10.92 23.21
N ALA A 14 28.59 -9.66 22.90
CA ALA A 14 29.49 -8.51 23.00
C ALA A 14 29.08 -7.54 24.13
N VAL A 15 28.42 -8.04 25.18
CA VAL A 15 28.09 -7.25 26.38
C VAL A 15 29.37 -6.98 27.17
N THR A 16 29.53 -5.73 27.61
CA THR A 16 30.52 -5.33 28.61
C THR A 16 29.88 -5.49 30.00
N PRO A 17 30.27 -6.47 30.83
CA PRO A 17 29.85 -6.54 32.22
C PRO A 17 30.51 -5.41 33.04
N ASN A 18 30.08 -5.22 34.29
CA ASN A 18 30.79 -4.33 35.22
C ASN A 18 32.23 -4.81 35.39
N PHE A 19 33.18 -3.87 35.50
CA PHE A 19 34.60 -4.18 35.60
C PHE A 19 35.36 -3.13 36.40
N VAL A 20 36.51 -3.55 36.95
CA VAL A 20 37.49 -2.70 37.63
C VAL A 20 38.91 -3.05 37.18
N CYS A 21 39.84 -2.12 37.34
CA CYS A 21 41.27 -2.31 37.09
C CYS A 21 41.86 -3.43 37.97
N GLY A 22 42.78 -4.24 37.43
CA GLY A 22 43.46 -5.31 38.17
C GLY A 22 44.28 -4.82 39.36
N PHE A 23 44.26 -5.59 40.46
CA PHE A 23 44.99 -5.26 41.67
C PHE A 23 46.51 -5.52 41.50
N PRO A 24 47.40 -4.61 41.93
CA PRO A 24 48.86 -4.77 41.79
C PRO A 24 49.48 -5.81 42.74
N GLY A 25 48.70 -6.48 43.59
CA GLY A 25 49.18 -7.49 44.54
C GLY A 25 48.06 -8.14 45.34
N ASN A 26 48.42 -8.99 46.31
CA ASN A 26 47.47 -9.64 47.20
C ASN A 26 46.74 -8.62 48.10
N VAL A 27 45.43 -8.81 48.21
CA VAL A 27 44.50 -7.94 48.91
C VAL A 27 44.18 -8.48 50.29
N SER A 28 44.25 -7.63 51.31
CA SER A 28 43.89 -7.96 52.69
C SER A 28 42.46 -7.53 53.05
N ASN A 29 42.03 -6.35 52.61
CA ASN A 29 40.67 -5.83 52.78
C ASN A 29 40.24 -4.99 51.58
N ILE A 30 38.96 -5.07 51.23
CA ILE A 30 38.32 -4.21 50.24
C ILE A 30 37.21 -3.40 50.91
N LEU A 31 37.18 -2.10 50.67
CA LEU A 31 36.17 -1.17 51.18
C LEU A 31 35.39 -0.54 50.01
N PHE A 32 34.07 -0.67 50.06
CA PHE A 32 33.13 -0.05 49.14
C PHE A 32 32.08 0.74 49.92
N HIS A 33 32.15 2.07 49.87
CA HIS A 33 31.44 2.98 50.77
C HIS A 33 31.61 2.58 52.25
N ASN A 34 30.55 2.08 52.89
CA ASN A 34 30.53 1.67 54.31
C ASN A 34 30.62 0.14 54.50
N SER A 35 30.77 -0.63 53.43
CA SER A 35 30.85 -2.10 53.47
C SER A 35 32.28 -2.56 53.23
N SER A 36 32.82 -3.35 54.16
CA SER A 36 34.07 -4.09 53.96
C SER A 36 33.78 -5.52 53.49
N ALA A 37 34.60 -6.01 52.57
CA ALA A 37 34.55 -7.38 52.06
C ALA A 37 35.98 -7.92 51.86
N SER A 38 36.13 -9.24 51.94
CA SER A 38 37.39 -9.94 51.63
C SER A 38 37.51 -10.32 50.16
N SER A 39 36.41 -10.29 49.39
CA SER A 39 36.38 -10.59 47.97
C SER A 39 35.66 -9.48 47.18
N ILE A 40 36.16 -9.19 45.97
CA ILE A 40 35.49 -8.27 45.04
C ILE A 40 34.11 -8.81 44.61
N GLN A 41 33.91 -10.12 44.71
CA GLN A 41 32.68 -10.78 44.28
C GLN A 41 31.46 -10.36 45.08
N ASP A 42 31.62 -10.13 46.38
CA ASP A 42 30.53 -9.72 47.27
C ASP A 42 30.10 -8.26 46.97
N ILE A 43 31.05 -7.44 46.49
CA ILE A 43 30.86 -6.02 46.18
C ILE A 43 30.05 -5.81 44.89
N TRP A 44 30.14 -6.73 43.91
CA TRP A 44 29.32 -6.64 42.68
C TRP A 44 27.81 -6.55 42.98
N THR A 45 27.35 -7.17 44.06
CA THR A 45 25.94 -7.13 44.47
C THR A 45 25.47 -5.76 44.96
N LEU A 46 26.40 -4.86 45.32
CA LEU A 46 26.15 -3.52 45.85
C LEU A 46 26.32 -2.41 44.79
N TRP A 47 26.70 -2.77 43.56
CA TRP A 47 27.15 -1.81 42.54
C TRP A 47 25.97 -1.17 41.78
N THR A 48 25.72 0.13 42.01
CA THR A 48 24.49 0.82 41.54
C THR A 48 24.71 2.02 40.60
N SER A 49 25.93 2.24 40.09
CA SER A 49 26.36 3.29 39.12
C SER A 49 26.39 4.74 39.67
N THR A 50 27.14 5.70 39.14
CA THR A 50 28.11 5.73 38.01
C THR A 50 29.52 6.23 38.40
N GLU A 51 29.79 6.64 39.65
CA GLU A 51 31.07 7.25 40.07
C GLU A 51 31.66 6.57 41.33
N ASN A 52 31.77 5.24 41.31
CA ASN A 52 32.24 4.48 42.47
C ASN A 52 33.61 3.86 42.19
N TYR A 53 34.61 4.26 42.99
CA TYR A 53 35.92 3.63 43.06
C TYR A 53 35.95 2.63 44.22
N VAL A 54 36.73 1.56 44.08
CA VAL A 54 36.93 0.59 45.16
C VAL A 54 38.20 0.96 45.90
N VAL A 55 38.16 1.04 47.24
CA VAL A 55 39.36 1.24 48.05
C VAL A 55 39.89 -0.12 48.48
N VAL A 56 41.15 -0.42 48.16
CA VAL A 56 41.78 -1.72 48.35
C VAL A 56 43.01 -1.55 49.23
N GLN A 57 43.10 -2.35 50.30
CA GLN A 57 44.30 -2.47 51.12
C GLN A 57 45.04 -3.75 50.72
N LEU A 58 46.34 -3.62 50.45
CA LEU A 58 47.22 -4.75 50.14
C LEU A 58 47.82 -5.36 51.41
N GLU A 59 48.36 -6.58 51.32
CA GLU A 59 49.09 -7.23 52.43
C GLU A 59 50.36 -6.45 52.85
N ASN A 60 50.94 -5.65 51.95
CA ASN A 60 52.09 -4.78 52.23
C ASN A 60 51.71 -3.46 52.96
N GLY A 61 50.43 -3.25 53.27
CA GLY A 61 49.92 -2.06 53.95
C GLY A 61 49.57 -0.88 53.03
N GLU A 62 49.82 -0.96 51.73
CA GLU A 62 49.50 0.11 50.78
C GLU A 62 47.99 0.19 50.50
N ILE A 63 47.47 1.41 50.33
CA ILE A 63 46.06 1.68 50.01
C ILE A 63 45.94 2.26 48.60
N TRP A 64 45.10 1.63 47.79
CA TRP A 64 44.87 1.95 46.39
C TRP A 64 43.38 2.25 46.12
N GLU A 65 43.11 3.26 45.30
CA GLU A 65 41.78 3.53 44.76
C GLU A 65 41.71 2.97 43.34
N ILE A 66 40.79 2.04 43.12
CA ILE A 66 40.65 1.28 41.88
C ILE A 66 39.41 1.82 41.14
N ASN A 67 39.63 2.47 39.99
CA ASN A 67 38.59 2.84 39.04
C ASN A 67 38.48 1.78 37.93
N GLN A 68 37.57 2.00 36.98
CA GLN A 68 37.41 1.15 35.80
C GLN A 68 38.64 1.18 34.88
N CYS A 69 39.22 2.37 34.63
CA CYS A 69 40.32 2.57 33.67
C CYS A 69 41.60 3.17 34.26
N SER A 70 41.68 3.35 35.58
CA SER A 70 42.87 3.86 36.26
C SER A 70 42.94 3.34 37.70
N ARG A 71 44.13 3.39 38.29
CA ARG A 71 44.33 3.12 39.71
C ARG A 71 45.18 4.21 40.33
N SER A 72 44.81 4.65 41.53
CA SER A 72 45.46 5.76 42.22
C SER A 72 46.02 5.29 43.55
N LYS A 73 47.33 5.38 43.75
CA LYS A 73 47.98 5.09 45.03
C LYS A 73 47.81 6.28 45.97
N ARG A 74 47.43 6.03 47.23
CA ARG A 74 47.44 7.06 48.29
C ARG A 74 48.84 7.15 48.88
N GLU A 75 49.44 8.34 48.89
CA GLU A 75 50.84 8.49 49.32
C GLU A 75 50.97 8.64 50.85
N VAL A 76 49.94 9.15 51.53
CA VAL A 76 49.95 9.38 52.99
C VAL A 76 48.58 9.05 53.59
N SER A 77 48.33 7.78 53.91
CA SER A 77 47.11 7.34 54.62
C SER A 77 47.37 6.13 55.51
N LEU A 78 47.12 6.27 56.81
CA LEU A 78 47.17 5.18 57.80
C LEU A 78 45.80 4.51 57.99
N ASP A 79 44.71 5.25 57.79
CA ASP A 79 43.34 4.78 58.01
C ASP A 79 42.64 4.36 56.70
N LEU A 80 41.94 3.23 56.75
CA LEU A 80 41.11 2.72 55.64
C LEU A 80 39.76 3.44 55.59
N ALA A 81 39.78 4.71 55.15
CA ALA A 81 38.57 5.51 54.89
C ALA A 81 38.19 5.48 53.40
N TYR A 82 36.89 5.56 53.08
CA TYR A 82 36.45 5.64 51.68
C TYR A 82 36.88 6.98 51.06
N GLU A 83 36.51 8.11 51.68
CA GLU A 83 36.97 9.44 51.26
C GLU A 83 38.43 9.71 51.65
N TYR A 84 39.21 10.30 50.73
CA TYR A 84 40.58 10.74 50.99
C TYR A 84 40.90 12.05 50.25
N LYS A 85 41.48 13.02 50.99
CA LYS A 85 41.75 14.40 50.53
C LYS A 85 43.25 14.72 50.38
N GLY A 86 44.13 13.72 50.44
CA GLY A 86 45.58 13.89 50.22
C GLY A 86 46.03 13.63 48.78
N ASN A 87 47.34 13.70 48.55
CA ASN A 87 47.94 13.46 47.23
C ASN A 87 47.81 12.00 46.78
N LYS A 88 47.60 11.82 45.48
CA LYS A 88 47.40 10.53 44.82
C LYS A 88 48.28 10.44 43.56
N SER A 89 49.01 9.35 43.40
CA SER A 89 49.75 9.04 42.17
C SER A 89 48.93 8.08 41.29
N VAL A 90 48.67 8.47 40.04
CA VAL A 90 47.78 7.74 39.11
C VAL A 90 48.60 6.85 38.17
N PHE A 91 48.18 5.59 38.04
CA PHE A 91 48.79 4.57 37.18
C PHE A 91 47.74 3.95 36.26
N SER A 92 48.20 3.40 35.12
CA SER A 92 47.39 2.61 34.20
C SER A 92 47.24 1.15 34.66
N CYS A 93 46.29 0.45 34.05
CA CYS A 93 45.96 -0.95 34.33
C CYS A 93 46.86 -1.90 33.53
N SER A 94 48.08 -2.13 34.01
CA SER A 94 49.00 -3.12 33.40
C SER A 94 48.62 -4.57 33.69
N ASP A 95 47.91 -4.80 34.79
CA ASP A 95 47.76 -6.13 35.39
C ASP A 95 46.38 -6.77 35.08
N GLY A 96 45.81 -6.40 33.93
CA GLY A 96 44.50 -6.85 33.46
C GLY A 96 43.31 -6.14 34.13
N PHE A 97 42.12 -6.74 33.96
CA PHE A 97 40.85 -6.25 34.49
C PHE A 97 40.10 -7.37 35.23
N LEU A 98 39.33 -6.99 36.26
CA LEU A 98 38.44 -7.88 36.98
C LEU A 98 37.01 -7.59 36.56
N TYR A 99 36.30 -8.63 36.10
CA TYR A 99 34.95 -8.54 35.55
C TYR A 99 33.92 -9.19 36.49
N ASP A 100 32.70 -8.66 36.51
CA ASP A 100 31.53 -9.25 37.18
C ASP A 100 31.03 -10.50 36.41
N ASP A 101 31.29 -11.68 36.98
CA ASP A 101 30.92 -12.98 36.39
C ASP A 101 29.54 -13.50 36.86
N THR A 102 28.86 -12.78 37.77
CA THR A 102 27.59 -13.24 38.37
C THR A 102 26.50 -13.50 37.31
N LYS A 103 26.48 -12.65 36.29
CA LYS A 103 25.52 -12.69 35.17
C LYS A 103 26.10 -13.35 33.91
N TRP A 104 27.36 -13.09 33.60
CA TRP A 104 28.03 -13.51 32.36
C TRP A 104 29.36 -14.18 32.68
N LYS A 105 29.51 -15.49 32.38
CA LYS A 105 30.75 -16.21 32.71
C LYS A 105 31.93 -15.86 31.80
N SER A 106 31.65 -15.50 30.55
CA SER A 106 32.64 -15.07 29.56
C SER A 106 31.92 -14.44 28.37
N THR A 107 32.30 -13.21 28.02
CA THR A 107 31.86 -12.51 26.81
C THR A 107 33.04 -12.24 25.89
N VAL A 108 32.78 -11.80 24.67
CA VAL A 108 33.84 -11.38 23.73
C VAL A 108 34.68 -10.21 24.27
N VAL A 109 34.07 -9.35 25.09
CA VAL A 109 34.75 -8.21 25.72
C VAL A 109 35.73 -8.68 26.80
N THR A 110 35.32 -9.65 27.64
CA THR A 110 36.15 -10.20 28.72
C THR A 110 37.20 -11.20 28.25
N GLN A 111 37.10 -11.70 27.00
CA GLN A 111 38.04 -12.68 26.45
C GLN A 111 39.32 -12.03 25.90
N TRP A 112 39.25 -10.75 25.49
CA TRP A 112 40.33 -10.01 24.84
C TRP A 112 40.55 -8.60 25.43
N ASP A 113 40.04 -8.36 26.64
CA ASP A 113 40.13 -7.09 27.39
C ASP A 113 39.78 -5.85 26.55
N LEU A 114 38.61 -5.87 25.90
CA LEU A 114 38.16 -4.82 24.98
C LEU A 114 37.51 -3.62 25.71
N VAL A 115 38.19 -3.12 26.74
CA VAL A 115 37.75 -1.99 27.58
C VAL A 115 38.76 -0.84 27.56
N CYS A 116 38.37 0.33 28.10
CA CYS A 116 39.21 1.53 28.18
C CYS A 116 39.83 1.90 26.81
N ASP A 117 41.16 1.90 26.66
CA ASP A 117 41.85 2.21 25.40
C ASP A 117 41.45 1.33 24.21
N ARG A 118 40.89 0.14 24.48
CA ARG A 118 40.44 -0.85 23.48
C ARG A 118 38.92 -0.92 23.31
N GLU A 119 38.16 -0.09 24.01
CA GLU A 119 36.68 -0.08 23.97
C GLU A 119 36.12 0.16 22.54
N TRP A 120 36.86 0.91 21.71
CA TRP A 120 36.48 1.14 20.31
C TRP A 120 36.46 -0.14 19.47
N LEU A 121 37.24 -1.17 19.83
CA LEU A 121 37.22 -2.48 19.17
C LEU A 121 35.89 -3.20 19.47
N ALA A 122 35.45 -3.23 20.73
CA ALA A 122 34.14 -3.79 21.08
C ALA A 122 33.00 -3.09 20.32
N LYS A 123 33.05 -1.75 20.24
CA LYS A 123 32.09 -0.92 19.48
C LYS A 123 32.14 -1.18 17.96
N LEU A 124 33.23 -1.69 17.41
CA LEU A 124 33.42 -1.95 15.98
C LEU A 124 32.84 -3.30 15.51
N ILE A 125 32.55 -4.24 16.43
CA ILE A 125 32.04 -5.58 16.10
C ILE A 125 30.73 -5.51 15.31
N GLN A 126 29.75 -4.73 15.77
CA GLN A 126 28.42 -4.65 15.14
C GLN A 126 28.40 -3.83 13.82
N PRO A 127 29.08 -2.67 13.71
CA PRO A 127 29.26 -1.98 12.43
C PRO A 127 29.93 -2.86 11.36
N THR A 128 30.98 -3.62 11.71
CA THR A 128 31.65 -4.51 10.74
C THR A 128 30.72 -5.64 10.29
N PHE A 129 29.91 -6.21 11.20
CA PHE A 129 28.86 -7.17 10.83
C PHE A 129 27.86 -6.55 9.84
N MET A 130 27.40 -5.31 10.08
CA MET A 130 26.47 -4.62 9.17
C MET A 130 27.07 -4.25 7.81
N LEU A 131 28.38 -3.97 7.75
CA LEU A 131 29.09 -3.82 6.47
C LEU A 131 29.11 -5.13 5.68
N GLY A 132 29.33 -6.27 6.36
CA GLY A 132 29.22 -7.60 5.77
C GLY A 132 27.80 -7.89 5.25
N VAL A 133 26.77 -7.47 5.99
CA VAL A 133 25.36 -7.57 5.54
C VAL A 133 25.14 -6.80 4.24
N LEU A 134 25.63 -5.57 4.12
CA LEU A 134 25.50 -4.74 2.91
C LEU A 134 26.18 -5.39 1.69
N ILE A 135 27.44 -5.79 1.85
CA ILE A 135 28.23 -6.40 0.76
C ILE A 135 27.63 -7.75 0.35
N GLY A 136 27.18 -8.57 1.31
CA GLY A 136 26.50 -9.83 1.05
C GLY A 136 25.20 -9.67 0.26
N ALA A 137 24.38 -8.66 0.57
CA ALA A 137 23.13 -8.41 -0.15
C ALA A 137 23.36 -8.09 -1.63
N VAL A 138 24.38 -7.28 -1.95
CA VAL A 138 24.72 -6.89 -3.33
C VAL A 138 25.29 -8.08 -4.10
N ILE A 139 26.30 -8.77 -3.52
CA ILE A 139 27.00 -9.86 -4.19
C ILE A 139 26.08 -11.06 -4.42
N PHE A 140 25.40 -11.56 -3.38
CA PHE A 140 24.56 -12.76 -3.53
C PHE A 140 23.24 -12.48 -4.25
N GLY A 141 22.78 -11.23 -4.33
CA GLY A 141 21.67 -10.83 -5.20
C GLY A 141 22.00 -11.05 -6.68
N ASP A 142 23.08 -10.42 -7.16
CA ASP A 142 23.54 -10.58 -8.55
C ASP A 142 23.91 -12.03 -8.90
N ILE A 143 24.58 -12.75 -7.98
CA ILE A 143 24.89 -14.17 -8.19
C ILE A 143 23.63 -15.03 -8.27
N ALA A 144 22.56 -14.73 -7.51
CA ALA A 144 21.31 -15.50 -7.57
C ALA A 144 20.51 -15.26 -8.85
N ASP A 145 20.64 -14.09 -9.46
CA ASP A 145 20.06 -13.80 -10.77
C ASP A 145 20.82 -14.57 -11.88
N ARG A 146 22.14 -14.76 -11.75
CA ARG A 146 22.98 -15.47 -12.73
C ARG A 146 23.01 -17.00 -12.59
N LEU A 147 23.07 -17.53 -11.36
CA LEU A 147 23.29 -18.96 -11.10
C LEU A 147 22.03 -19.74 -10.74
N GLY A 148 20.91 -19.05 -10.50
CA GLY A 148 19.68 -19.63 -9.98
C GLY A 148 19.56 -19.50 -8.47
N ARG A 149 18.32 -19.38 -7.98
CA ARG A 149 18.00 -19.02 -6.59
C ARG A 149 18.16 -20.23 -5.68
N GLN A 150 17.83 -21.44 -6.17
CA GLN A 150 18.03 -22.70 -5.46
C GLN A 150 19.49 -22.90 -5.02
N ARG A 151 20.44 -22.73 -5.97
CA ARG A 151 21.87 -22.94 -5.72
C ARG A 151 22.41 -21.97 -4.68
N VAL A 152 22.09 -20.68 -4.81
CA VAL A 152 22.59 -19.64 -3.89
C VAL A 152 22.00 -19.80 -2.50
N ILE A 153 20.71 -20.17 -2.36
CA ILE A 153 20.11 -20.50 -1.05
C ILE A 153 20.85 -21.68 -0.40
N TRP A 154 21.16 -22.74 -1.15
CA TRP A 154 21.91 -23.88 -0.64
C TRP A 154 23.32 -23.48 -0.16
N PHE A 155 24.12 -22.84 -1.02
CA PHE A 155 25.48 -22.38 -0.67
C PHE A 155 25.51 -21.42 0.53
N THR A 156 24.61 -20.43 0.55
CA THR A 156 24.55 -19.47 1.66
C THR A 156 24.05 -20.10 2.96
N SER A 157 23.14 -21.08 2.91
CA SER A 157 22.69 -21.82 4.09
C SER A 157 23.80 -22.68 4.70
N ALA A 158 24.56 -23.41 3.86
CA ALA A 158 25.70 -24.21 4.29
C ALA A 158 26.83 -23.32 4.83
N GLY A 159 27.17 -22.24 4.12
CA GLY A 159 28.17 -21.27 4.57
C GLY A 159 27.80 -20.62 5.91
N GLN A 160 26.53 -20.28 6.13
CA GLN A 160 26.04 -19.71 7.40
C GLN A 160 26.22 -20.69 8.57
N PHE A 161 25.97 -21.99 8.37
CA PHE A 161 26.25 -23.00 9.39
C PHE A 161 27.76 -23.16 9.66
N VAL A 162 28.58 -23.29 8.61
CA VAL A 162 30.03 -23.46 8.71
C VAL A 162 30.70 -22.26 9.39
N PHE A 163 30.45 -21.03 8.90
CA PHE A 163 30.99 -19.83 9.53
C PHE A 163 30.37 -19.59 10.91
N GLY A 164 29.10 -19.95 11.13
CA GLY A 164 28.43 -19.90 12.43
C GLY A 164 29.19 -20.71 13.50
N ILE A 165 29.55 -21.95 13.18
CA ILE A 165 30.37 -22.79 14.05
C ILE A 165 31.81 -22.26 14.15
N ALA A 166 32.42 -21.82 13.04
CA ALA A 166 33.79 -21.32 13.04
C ALA A 166 34.01 -20.11 13.98
N VAL A 167 33.02 -19.21 14.13
CA VAL A 167 33.07 -18.10 15.10
C VAL A 167 33.30 -18.58 16.54
N ALA A 168 32.84 -19.78 16.92
CA ALA A 168 33.05 -20.31 18.26
C ALA A 168 34.49 -20.83 18.51
N PHE A 169 35.28 -21.02 17.45
CA PHE A 169 36.65 -21.54 17.49
C PHE A 169 37.72 -20.48 17.15
N THR A 170 37.36 -19.19 17.15
CA THR A 170 38.31 -18.10 16.93
C THR A 170 39.01 -17.71 18.24
N PHE A 171 40.33 -17.78 18.26
CA PHE A 171 41.15 -17.48 19.45
C PHE A 171 41.61 -16.02 19.53
N ASP A 172 41.62 -15.30 18.41
CA ASP A 172 42.00 -13.90 18.32
C ASP A 172 40.86 -13.01 17.78
N TYR A 173 40.89 -11.73 18.18
CA TYR A 173 39.88 -10.74 17.83
C TYR A 173 39.75 -10.50 16.31
N TYR A 174 40.86 -10.53 15.56
CA TYR A 174 40.83 -10.21 14.13
C TYR A 174 40.20 -11.34 13.32
N SER A 175 40.55 -12.60 13.61
CA SER A 175 39.88 -13.77 13.06
C SER A 175 38.40 -13.81 13.45
N PHE A 176 38.06 -13.48 14.70
CA PHE A 176 36.66 -13.37 15.14
C PHE A 176 35.87 -12.36 14.30
N VAL A 177 36.38 -11.14 14.11
CA VAL A 177 35.71 -10.12 13.29
C VAL A 177 35.63 -10.55 11.83
N THR A 178 36.69 -11.11 11.25
CA THR A 178 36.69 -11.59 9.86
C THR A 178 35.71 -12.73 9.62
N VAL A 179 35.69 -13.75 10.49
CA VAL A 179 34.74 -14.87 10.35
C VAL A 179 33.30 -14.40 10.60
N ARG A 180 33.06 -13.46 11.54
CA ARG A 180 31.74 -12.83 11.71
C ARG A 180 31.32 -11.97 10.51
N PHE A 181 32.25 -11.30 9.85
CA PHE A 181 31.98 -10.54 8.62
C PHE A 181 31.57 -11.47 7.47
N LEU A 182 32.28 -12.59 7.28
CA LEU A 182 31.91 -13.62 6.30
C LEU A 182 30.56 -14.27 6.63
N LEU A 183 30.29 -14.57 7.91
CA LEU A 183 28.98 -15.02 8.39
C LEU A 183 27.87 -14.02 8.06
N ALA A 184 28.12 -12.72 8.24
CA ALA A 184 27.16 -11.66 7.92
C ALA A 184 26.86 -11.58 6.42
N MET A 185 27.88 -11.71 5.56
CA MET A 185 27.72 -11.75 4.10
C MET A 185 26.79 -12.89 3.67
N VAL A 186 27.05 -14.13 4.12
CA VAL A 186 26.21 -15.28 3.74
C VAL A 186 24.81 -15.23 4.37
N SER A 187 24.69 -14.73 5.61
CA SER A 187 23.39 -14.58 6.28
C SER A 187 22.48 -13.56 5.57
N SER A 188 23.07 -12.49 5.03
CA SER A 188 22.37 -11.48 4.24
C SER A 188 21.99 -12.00 2.85
N GLY A 189 22.92 -12.64 2.16
CA GLY A 189 22.66 -13.28 0.87
C GLY A 189 21.52 -14.30 0.94
N TYR A 190 21.53 -15.16 1.97
CA TYR A 190 20.42 -16.09 2.22
C TYR A 190 19.08 -15.34 2.39
N LEU A 191 19.04 -14.27 3.17
CA LEU A 191 17.79 -13.52 3.46
C LEU A 191 17.20 -12.89 2.19
N VAL A 192 18.03 -12.23 1.39
CA VAL A 192 17.61 -11.56 0.15
C VAL A 192 17.08 -12.59 -0.87
N VAL A 193 17.83 -13.66 -1.11
CA VAL A 193 17.47 -14.66 -2.12
C VAL A 193 16.27 -15.50 -1.66
N ALA A 194 16.16 -15.84 -0.37
CA ALA A 194 14.99 -16.53 0.17
C ALA A 194 13.70 -15.69 0.08
N PHE A 195 13.80 -14.35 0.25
CA PHE A 195 12.66 -13.45 0.03
C PHE A 195 12.20 -13.48 -1.44
N VAL A 196 13.12 -13.30 -2.38
CA VAL A 196 12.81 -13.32 -3.83
C VAL A 196 12.19 -14.66 -4.22
N TYR A 197 12.83 -15.77 -3.83
CA TYR A 197 12.34 -17.14 -4.05
C TYR A 197 10.87 -17.30 -3.62
N VAL A 198 10.51 -16.93 -2.39
CA VAL A 198 9.11 -17.02 -1.92
C VAL A 198 8.16 -16.15 -2.75
N THR A 199 8.57 -14.95 -3.16
CA THR A 199 7.73 -14.05 -3.96
C THR A 199 7.57 -14.45 -5.43
N GLU A 200 8.44 -15.31 -5.95
CA GLU A 200 8.36 -15.89 -7.29
C GLU A 200 7.47 -17.14 -7.34
N PHE A 201 7.40 -17.94 -6.27
CA PHE A 201 6.41 -19.03 -6.17
C PHE A 201 4.98 -18.52 -5.89
N VAL A 202 4.82 -17.28 -5.41
CA VAL A 202 3.53 -16.74 -4.95
C VAL A 202 3.00 -15.64 -5.87
N GLY A 203 1.81 -15.87 -6.44
CA GLY A 203 1.10 -14.92 -7.29
C GLY A 203 0.75 -13.60 -6.59
N ILE A 204 0.61 -12.54 -7.38
CA ILE A 204 0.46 -11.13 -6.94
C ILE A 204 -0.54 -10.94 -5.78
N LYS A 205 -1.70 -11.62 -5.81
CA LYS A 205 -2.75 -11.51 -4.79
C LYS A 205 -2.32 -11.94 -3.38
N ALA A 206 -1.41 -12.92 -3.28
CA ALA A 206 -0.96 -13.48 -2.00
C ALA A 206 0.49 -13.08 -1.65
N ARG A 207 1.19 -12.34 -2.53
CA ARG A 207 2.61 -12.00 -2.38
C ARG A 207 2.90 -11.29 -1.07
N THR A 208 2.14 -10.26 -0.71
CA THR A 208 2.31 -9.51 0.56
C THR A 208 2.15 -10.41 1.78
N TRP A 209 1.18 -11.32 1.77
CA TRP A 209 0.95 -12.28 2.85
C TRP A 209 2.14 -13.24 3.00
N ALA A 210 2.68 -13.76 1.89
CA ALA A 210 3.84 -14.65 1.92
C ALA A 210 5.12 -13.92 2.41
N SER A 211 5.35 -12.69 1.94
CA SER A 211 6.45 -11.83 2.42
C SER A 211 6.36 -11.57 3.93
N MET A 212 5.17 -11.31 4.48
CA MET A 212 4.99 -11.13 5.93
C MET A 212 5.38 -12.38 6.74
N HIS A 213 5.17 -13.59 6.20
CA HIS A 213 5.57 -14.82 6.88
C HIS A 213 7.09 -14.96 6.97
N VAL A 214 7.84 -14.59 5.92
CA VAL A 214 9.32 -14.58 5.93
C VAL A 214 9.85 -13.71 7.08
N HIS A 215 9.25 -12.55 7.33
CA HIS A 215 9.62 -11.68 8.46
C HIS A 215 9.13 -12.21 9.82
N ALA A 216 7.99 -12.88 9.91
CA ALA A 216 7.59 -13.58 11.13
C ALA A 216 8.58 -14.72 11.51
N PHE A 217 9.09 -15.46 10.52
CA PHE A 217 10.19 -16.40 10.73
C PHE A 217 11.49 -15.70 11.15
N PHE A 218 11.74 -14.44 10.79
CA PHE A 218 12.88 -13.69 11.33
C PHE A 218 12.68 -13.42 12.83
N ALA A 219 11.51 -12.93 13.24
CA ALA A 219 11.15 -12.65 14.63
C ALA A 219 11.26 -13.88 15.55
N MET A 220 10.88 -15.07 15.10
CA MET A 220 11.10 -16.32 15.87
C MET A 220 12.58 -16.64 16.10
N GLY A 221 13.48 -16.21 15.22
CA GLY A 221 14.94 -16.33 15.45
C GLY A 221 15.41 -15.46 16.62
N ILE A 222 14.81 -14.29 16.81
CA ILE A 222 15.10 -13.36 17.93
C ILE A 222 14.69 -13.99 19.26
N MET A 223 13.53 -14.66 19.29
CA MET A 223 13.05 -15.37 20.49
C MET A 223 13.97 -16.54 20.86
N ILE A 224 14.56 -17.23 19.88
CA ILE A 224 15.61 -18.25 20.12
C ILE A 224 16.87 -17.61 20.69
N VAL A 225 17.31 -16.45 20.19
CA VAL A 225 18.45 -15.70 20.75
C VAL A 225 18.22 -15.33 22.22
N ALA A 226 17.04 -14.81 22.56
CA ALA A 226 16.66 -14.51 23.94
C ALA A 226 16.65 -15.76 24.84
N LEU A 227 16.10 -16.87 24.36
CA LEU A 227 16.03 -18.14 25.11
C LEU A 227 17.41 -18.77 25.32
N VAL A 228 18.24 -18.86 24.28
CA VAL A 228 19.58 -19.46 24.37
C VAL A 228 20.52 -18.57 25.18
N GLY A 229 20.40 -17.24 25.09
CA GLY A 229 21.15 -16.30 25.94
C GLY A 229 20.81 -16.47 27.42
N PHE A 230 19.54 -16.68 27.77
CA PHE A 230 19.12 -16.94 29.15
C PHE A 230 19.70 -18.26 29.70
N LEU A 231 19.78 -19.30 28.86
CA LEU A 231 20.28 -20.62 29.24
C LEU A 231 21.82 -20.73 29.24
N VAL A 232 22.51 -19.99 28.38
CA VAL A 232 23.95 -20.17 28.11
C VAL A 232 24.73 -18.86 28.30
N ARG A 233 25.50 -18.79 29.39
CA ARG A 233 26.23 -17.59 29.84
C ARG A 233 27.68 -17.47 29.33
N THR A 234 28.05 -18.29 28.35
CA THR A 234 29.42 -18.38 27.79
C THR A 234 29.35 -18.22 26.28
N TRP A 235 30.01 -17.19 25.73
CA TRP A 235 29.77 -16.72 24.36
C TRP A 235 30.01 -17.75 23.24
N TRP A 236 31.05 -18.59 23.35
CA TRP A 236 31.38 -19.58 22.32
C TRP A 236 30.41 -20.78 22.35
N VAL A 237 30.04 -21.25 23.55
CA VAL A 237 28.99 -22.27 23.73
C VAL A 237 27.65 -21.77 23.19
N TYR A 238 27.31 -20.51 23.50
CA TYR A 238 26.11 -19.84 23.01
C TYR A 238 26.08 -19.78 21.48
N GLN A 239 27.19 -19.39 20.83
CA GLN A 239 27.32 -19.39 19.36
C GLN A 239 27.15 -20.79 18.73
N ILE A 240 27.65 -21.85 19.39
CA ILE A 240 27.45 -23.24 18.95
C ILE A 240 25.96 -23.61 19.00
N PHE A 241 25.26 -23.37 20.11
CA PHE A 241 23.82 -23.65 20.22
C PHE A 241 22.98 -22.86 19.20
N LEU A 242 23.30 -21.58 18.99
CA LEU A 242 22.66 -20.76 17.96
C LEU A 242 22.88 -21.33 16.55
N SER A 243 24.08 -21.82 16.24
CA SER A 243 24.39 -22.43 14.94
C SER A 243 23.73 -23.80 14.77
N ILE A 244 23.66 -24.63 15.81
CA ILE A 244 22.94 -25.92 15.79
C ILE A 244 21.45 -25.71 15.49
N ALA A 245 20.83 -24.65 16.02
CA ALA A 245 19.44 -24.29 15.72
C ALA A 245 19.19 -23.94 14.24
N THR A 246 20.23 -23.77 13.42
CA THR A 246 20.13 -23.54 11.97
C THR A 246 20.13 -24.82 11.13
N VAL A 247 20.60 -25.96 11.67
CA VAL A 247 20.79 -27.23 10.94
C VAL A 247 19.52 -27.72 10.21
N PRO A 248 18.30 -27.68 10.81
CA PRO A 248 17.10 -28.13 10.11
C PRO A 248 16.83 -27.37 8.81
N PHE A 249 17.24 -26.10 8.72
CA PHE A 249 17.02 -25.27 7.54
C PHE A 249 17.96 -25.63 6.40
N VAL A 250 19.22 -25.98 6.70
CA VAL A 250 20.20 -26.44 5.70
C VAL A 250 19.69 -27.72 5.00
N LEU A 251 19.13 -28.65 5.77
CA LEU A 251 18.53 -29.89 5.26
C LEU A 251 17.30 -29.60 4.37
N CYS A 252 16.40 -28.72 4.80
CA CYS A 252 15.22 -28.33 4.01
C CYS A 252 15.60 -27.61 2.69
N CYS A 253 16.65 -26.80 2.67
CA CYS A 253 17.05 -26.03 1.49
C CYS A 253 17.48 -26.90 0.30
N TRP A 254 18.00 -28.11 0.55
CA TRP A 254 18.36 -29.06 -0.52
C TRP A 254 17.13 -29.61 -1.26
N MET A 255 15.97 -29.71 -0.60
CA MET A 255 14.74 -30.26 -1.19
C MET A 255 13.92 -29.25 -2.02
N LEU A 256 14.36 -27.99 -2.10
CA LEU A 256 13.65 -26.94 -2.82
C LEU A 256 13.89 -27.01 -4.34
N PRO A 257 12.86 -26.93 -5.21
CA PRO A 257 13.04 -26.81 -6.65
C PRO A 257 13.43 -25.37 -7.05
N GLU A 258 14.01 -25.19 -8.23
CA GLU A 258 14.29 -23.85 -8.78
C GLU A 258 13.00 -23.08 -9.17
N THR A 259 13.05 -21.75 -9.16
CA THR A 259 11.85 -20.93 -9.41
C THR A 259 11.39 -21.00 -10.88
N PRO A 260 10.07 -21.01 -11.15
CA PRO A 260 9.57 -21.08 -12.53
C PRO A 260 9.92 -19.82 -13.34
N PHE A 261 9.97 -18.65 -12.70
CA PHE A 261 10.31 -17.39 -13.37
C PHE A 261 11.76 -17.38 -13.87
N TRP A 262 12.71 -17.87 -13.07
CA TRP A 262 14.12 -17.95 -13.50
C TRP A 262 14.33 -18.98 -14.62
N LEU A 263 13.65 -20.13 -14.55
CA LEU A 263 13.70 -21.14 -15.61
C LEU A 263 13.13 -20.63 -16.94
N LEU A 264 12.13 -19.73 -16.90
CA LEU A 264 11.60 -19.07 -18.10
C LEU A 264 12.55 -18.00 -18.66
N SER A 265 13.26 -17.25 -17.82
CA SER A 265 14.23 -16.24 -18.29
C SER A 265 15.51 -16.85 -18.88
N GLU A 266 15.87 -18.06 -18.45
CA GLU A 266 17.00 -18.84 -19.00
C GLU A 266 16.57 -19.80 -20.13
N GLU A 267 15.38 -19.62 -20.72
CA GLU A 267 14.84 -20.41 -21.85
C GLU A 267 14.71 -21.93 -21.58
N ARG A 268 14.71 -22.36 -20.30
CA ARG A 268 14.61 -23.76 -19.85
C ARG A 268 13.15 -24.22 -19.71
N TYR A 269 12.40 -24.13 -20.80
CA TYR A 269 10.95 -24.35 -20.84
C TYR A 269 10.50 -25.73 -20.31
N GLU A 270 11.24 -26.80 -20.61
CA GLU A 270 10.95 -28.17 -20.13
C GLU A 270 10.99 -28.28 -18.60
N ASP A 271 11.99 -27.66 -17.96
CA ASP A 271 12.12 -27.67 -16.51
C ASP A 271 11.09 -26.75 -15.85
N ALA A 272 10.80 -25.60 -16.46
CA ALA A 272 9.71 -24.72 -16.03
C ALA A 272 8.36 -25.47 -16.05
N GLN A 273 8.07 -26.23 -17.12
CA GLN A 273 6.85 -27.03 -17.23
C GLN A 273 6.78 -28.15 -16.17
N LYS A 274 7.89 -28.83 -15.85
CA LYS A 274 7.93 -29.84 -14.76
C LYS A 274 7.57 -29.22 -13.40
N VAL A 275 8.10 -28.03 -13.11
CA VAL A 275 7.79 -27.30 -11.87
C VAL A 275 6.32 -26.86 -11.85
N ILE A 276 5.82 -26.23 -12.92
CA ILE A 276 4.40 -25.82 -13.06
C ILE A 276 3.45 -27.02 -12.93
N ASN A 277 3.76 -28.16 -13.57
CA ASN A 277 2.96 -29.38 -13.45
C ASN A 277 2.96 -29.98 -12.04
N THR A 278 3.98 -29.68 -11.23
CA THR A 278 4.05 -30.09 -9.82
C THR A 278 3.21 -29.15 -8.95
N MET A 279 3.27 -27.83 -9.19
CA MET A 279 2.37 -26.86 -8.55
C MET A 279 0.90 -27.13 -8.88
N ALA A 280 0.57 -27.42 -10.15
CA ALA A 280 -0.79 -27.73 -10.58
C ALA A 280 -1.35 -28.98 -9.88
N ARG A 281 -0.51 -30.02 -9.70
CA ARG A 281 -0.86 -31.22 -8.92
C ARG A 281 -1.13 -30.91 -7.45
N TRP A 282 -0.28 -30.10 -6.81
CA TRP A 282 -0.48 -29.70 -5.40
C TRP A 282 -1.74 -28.83 -5.22
N ASN A 283 -2.01 -27.93 -6.17
CA ASN A 283 -3.19 -27.07 -6.18
C ASN A 283 -4.46 -27.73 -6.73
N LYS A 284 -4.40 -29.03 -7.11
CA LYS A 284 -5.51 -29.81 -7.68
C LYS A 284 -6.18 -29.16 -8.90
N VAL A 285 -5.39 -28.55 -9.78
CA VAL A 285 -5.88 -27.93 -11.02
C VAL A 285 -5.87 -28.98 -12.14
N ASN A 286 -7.03 -29.24 -12.75
CA ASN A 286 -7.21 -30.32 -13.73
C ASN A 286 -6.52 -30.06 -15.08
N THR A 287 -6.23 -28.79 -15.41
CA THR A 287 -5.55 -28.39 -16.64
C THR A 287 -4.28 -27.60 -16.32
N PRO A 288 -3.09 -28.22 -16.42
CA PRO A 288 -1.83 -27.48 -16.34
C PRO A 288 -1.71 -26.53 -17.54
N CYS A 289 -1.38 -25.26 -17.29
CA CYS A 289 -1.05 -24.32 -18.36
C CYS A 289 0.21 -24.80 -19.10
N LYS A 290 0.18 -24.80 -20.43
CA LYS A 290 1.36 -25.11 -21.26
C LYS A 290 2.21 -23.87 -21.42
N VAL A 291 3.49 -23.97 -21.11
CA VAL A 291 4.48 -22.89 -21.26
C VAL A 291 4.56 -22.37 -22.70
N SER A 292 4.32 -23.24 -23.70
CA SER A 292 4.24 -22.86 -25.12
C SER A 292 3.16 -21.81 -25.42
N GLU A 293 2.04 -21.80 -24.69
CA GLU A 293 0.93 -20.85 -24.88
C GLU A 293 1.23 -19.48 -24.26
N LEU A 294 2.18 -19.41 -23.31
CA LEU A 294 2.66 -18.14 -22.75
C LEU A 294 3.68 -17.47 -23.68
N CYS A 295 4.53 -18.27 -24.37
CA CYS A 295 5.52 -17.75 -25.30
C CYS A 295 4.90 -17.22 -26.61
N SER A 296 3.82 -17.84 -27.12
CA SER A 296 3.14 -17.37 -28.34
C SER A 296 2.55 -15.97 -28.21
N VAL A 297 2.08 -15.59 -27.01
CA VAL A 297 1.54 -14.23 -26.73
C VAL A 297 2.62 -13.15 -26.81
N GLN A 298 3.90 -13.51 -26.66
CA GLN A 298 5.02 -12.57 -26.73
C GLN A 298 5.52 -12.33 -28.17
N GLN A 299 4.99 -13.05 -29.17
CA GLN A 299 5.48 -13.04 -30.56
C GLN A 299 4.54 -12.35 -31.57
N GLU A 300 3.34 -11.92 -31.16
CA GLU A 300 2.33 -11.30 -32.05
C GLU A 300 2.38 -9.76 -32.10
N ASP A 301 3.57 -9.15 -32.13
CA ASP A 301 3.76 -7.73 -32.47
C ASP A 301 4.30 -7.58 -33.92
N PRO A 302 3.47 -7.25 -34.93
CA PRO A 302 3.90 -7.23 -36.32
C PRO A 302 4.60 -5.93 -36.77
N VAL A 303 5.92 -6.04 -36.91
CA VAL A 303 6.76 -5.48 -38.00
C VAL A 303 6.78 -3.96 -38.25
N SER A 304 7.94 -3.38 -37.96
CA SER A 304 8.74 -2.67 -38.97
C SER A 304 10.20 -3.12 -38.83
N GLY A 305 11.01 -3.30 -39.87
CA GLY A 305 10.82 -2.95 -41.28
C GLY A 305 12.14 -2.49 -41.90
N ARG A 306 13.23 -3.25 -41.74
CA ARG A 306 14.53 -3.00 -42.40
C ARG A 306 15.32 -4.30 -42.60
N THR A 307 15.77 -4.51 -43.83
CA THR A 307 16.63 -5.61 -44.28
C THR A 307 18.10 -5.34 -43.96
N GLY A 308 18.82 -6.38 -43.51
CA GLY A 308 20.26 -6.38 -43.29
C GLY A 308 20.65 -7.67 -42.56
N GLU A 309 21.53 -8.48 -43.14
CA GLU A 309 21.88 -9.81 -42.64
C GLU A 309 22.78 -9.76 -41.38
N ASN A 310 22.80 -10.88 -40.65
CA ASN A 310 23.74 -11.24 -39.58
C ASN A 310 23.76 -10.35 -38.31
N ASP A 311 22.87 -10.66 -37.37
CA ASP A 311 23.29 -11.20 -36.07
C ASP A 311 22.11 -11.80 -35.30
N MET A 312 22.04 -13.13 -35.26
CA MET A 312 21.17 -13.87 -34.34
C MET A 312 21.96 -14.16 -33.06
N SER A 313 21.30 -14.01 -31.91
CA SER A 313 21.78 -14.31 -30.54
C SER A 313 22.92 -13.46 -29.95
N SER A 314 22.53 -12.40 -29.24
CA SER A 314 22.90 -12.32 -27.81
C SER A 314 21.83 -11.61 -26.99
N THR A 315 21.24 -12.34 -26.03
CA THR A 315 20.44 -11.74 -24.96
C THR A 315 21.31 -10.76 -24.20
N LYS A 316 20.97 -9.46 -24.21
CA LYS A 316 21.68 -8.46 -23.41
C LYS A 316 21.63 -8.87 -21.94
N LYS A 317 22.78 -9.28 -21.41
CA LYS A 317 22.97 -9.51 -19.97
C LYS A 317 22.90 -8.16 -19.27
N HIS A 318 21.73 -7.87 -18.72
CA HIS A 318 21.46 -6.64 -17.99
C HIS A 318 22.42 -6.56 -16.78
N ASN A 319 22.99 -5.39 -16.55
CA ASN A 319 23.94 -5.14 -15.49
C ASN A 319 23.30 -4.24 -14.41
N ILE A 320 23.84 -4.24 -13.19
CA ILE A 320 23.34 -3.41 -12.07
C ILE A 320 23.32 -1.92 -12.46
N LEU A 321 24.24 -1.49 -13.33
CA LEU A 321 24.31 -0.12 -13.84
C LEU A 321 23.07 0.29 -14.69
N ASP A 322 22.39 -0.66 -15.33
CA ASP A 322 21.21 -0.39 -16.16
C ASP A 322 20.02 0.11 -15.33
N LEU A 323 19.98 -0.19 -14.02
CA LEU A 323 19.01 0.37 -13.07
C LEU A 323 19.09 1.90 -12.96
N PHE A 324 20.23 2.50 -13.33
CA PHE A 324 20.48 3.94 -13.27
C PHE A 324 20.42 4.63 -14.64
N CYS A 325 20.44 3.88 -15.75
CA CYS A 325 20.38 4.44 -17.10
C CYS A 325 19.05 5.12 -17.43
N ASN A 326 17.93 4.67 -16.85
CA ASN A 326 16.62 5.30 -17.03
C ASN A 326 16.20 6.04 -15.74
N TRP A 327 16.02 7.36 -15.83
CA TRP A 327 15.62 8.22 -14.71
C TRP A 327 14.35 7.76 -13.97
N GLN A 328 13.38 7.18 -14.68
CA GLN A 328 12.16 6.66 -14.04
C GLN A 328 12.42 5.40 -13.19
N ILE A 329 13.33 4.55 -13.65
CA ILE A 329 13.77 3.34 -12.92
C ILE A 329 14.68 3.77 -11.77
N ALA A 330 15.68 4.61 -12.02
CA ALA A 330 16.57 5.18 -11.01
C ALA A 330 15.81 5.82 -9.85
N ARG A 331 14.78 6.64 -10.13
CA ARG A 331 13.95 7.26 -9.08
C ARG A 331 13.20 6.21 -8.25
N ARG A 332 12.70 5.13 -8.86
CA ARG A 332 12.05 4.02 -8.13
C ARG A 332 13.07 3.26 -7.28
N THR A 333 14.24 2.91 -7.83
CA THR A 333 15.34 2.24 -7.13
C THR A 333 15.79 3.04 -5.90
N ILE A 334 16.08 4.33 -6.06
CA ILE A 334 16.46 5.24 -4.97
C ILE A 334 15.35 5.33 -3.91
N THR A 335 14.08 5.44 -4.31
CA THR A 335 12.95 5.48 -3.36
C THR A 335 12.85 4.19 -2.55
N VAL A 336 12.98 3.03 -3.20
CA VAL A 336 12.98 1.72 -2.53
C VAL A 336 14.17 1.57 -1.58
N TRP A 337 15.36 2.00 -1.99
CA TRP A 337 16.56 1.98 -1.14
C TRP A 337 16.41 2.88 0.09
N LEU A 338 15.86 4.09 -0.06
CA LEU A 338 15.60 5.00 1.08
C LEU A 338 14.56 4.42 2.06
N ILE A 339 13.51 3.75 1.55
CA ILE A 339 12.52 3.07 2.39
C ILE A 339 13.18 1.92 3.17
N TRP A 340 13.94 1.06 2.50
CA TRP A 340 14.65 -0.06 3.16
C TRP A 340 15.71 0.41 4.14
N PHE A 341 16.47 1.46 3.81
CA PHE A 341 17.45 2.08 4.71
C PHE A 341 16.78 2.60 5.99
N THR A 342 15.72 3.41 5.84
CA THR A 342 15.00 4.01 6.97
C THR A 342 14.34 2.96 7.86
N GLY A 343 13.69 1.96 7.24
CA GLY A 343 13.07 0.85 7.96
C GLY A 343 14.10 -0.03 8.69
N SER A 344 15.20 -0.38 8.03
CA SER A 344 16.28 -1.17 8.64
C SER A 344 16.98 -0.42 9.77
N LEU A 345 17.27 0.87 9.58
CA LEU A 345 17.88 1.71 10.61
C LEU A 345 17.00 1.77 11.86
N GLY A 346 15.70 2.08 11.71
CA GLY A 346 14.76 2.09 12.83
C GLY A 346 14.65 0.73 13.53
N TYR A 347 14.60 -0.36 12.75
CA TYR A 347 14.53 -1.72 13.27
C TYR A 347 15.76 -2.12 14.09
N TYR A 348 16.98 -1.91 13.57
CA TYR A 348 18.21 -2.28 14.29
C TYR A 348 18.51 -1.37 15.46
N VAL A 349 18.26 -0.05 15.35
CA VAL A 349 18.41 0.86 16.50
C VAL A 349 17.48 0.41 17.64
N PHE A 350 16.20 0.16 17.36
CA PHE A 350 15.26 -0.30 18.40
C PHE A 350 15.64 -1.67 18.97
N SER A 351 16.00 -2.63 18.11
CA SER A 351 16.32 -4.01 18.53
C SER A 351 17.61 -4.09 19.36
N LEU A 352 18.63 -3.28 19.03
CA LEU A 352 19.89 -3.23 19.79
C LEU A 352 19.74 -2.43 21.09
N SER A 353 18.98 -1.32 21.08
CA SER A 353 18.69 -0.54 22.30
C SER A 353 17.75 -1.26 23.29
N SER A 354 17.11 -2.37 22.89
CA SER A 354 16.16 -3.09 23.75
C SER A 354 16.79 -3.71 25.01
N VAL A 355 18.08 -4.01 24.97
CA VAL A 355 18.86 -4.51 26.12
C VAL A 355 19.27 -3.39 27.07
N SER A 356 19.27 -2.13 26.61
CA SER A 356 19.44 -0.94 27.45
C SER A 356 18.14 -0.49 28.14
N LEU A 357 17.00 -1.16 27.89
CA LEU A 357 15.76 -0.93 28.64
C LEU A 357 15.87 -1.57 30.03
N GLY A 358 15.59 -0.80 31.08
CA GLY A 358 15.59 -1.30 32.45
C GLY A 358 14.65 -2.51 32.65
N GLY A 359 15.08 -3.47 33.47
CA GLY A 359 14.39 -4.74 33.69
C GLY A 359 15.20 -5.95 33.23
N ASN A 360 14.51 -7.01 32.81
CA ASN A 360 15.16 -8.24 32.35
C ASN A 360 15.41 -8.18 30.83
N GLU A 361 16.68 -8.01 30.45
CA GLU A 361 17.18 -7.93 29.07
C GLU A 361 16.67 -9.06 28.15
N TYR A 362 16.67 -10.30 28.64
CA TYR A 362 16.21 -11.47 27.88
C TYR A 362 14.70 -11.40 27.62
N LEU A 363 13.92 -11.00 28.64
CA LEU A 363 12.48 -10.83 28.52
C LEU A 363 12.15 -9.67 27.56
N ASN A 364 12.88 -8.57 27.63
CA ASN A 364 12.70 -7.41 26.73
C ASN A 364 12.90 -7.82 25.27
N LEU A 365 13.99 -8.54 24.95
CA LEU A 365 14.24 -9.03 23.60
C LEU A 365 13.21 -10.08 23.13
N PHE A 366 12.77 -10.97 24.02
CA PHE A 366 11.74 -11.96 23.72
C PHE A 366 10.37 -11.31 23.43
N LEU A 367 9.96 -10.33 24.24
CA LEU A 367 8.70 -9.59 24.07
C LEU A 367 8.68 -8.80 22.77
N ILE A 368 9.81 -8.23 22.34
CA ILE A 368 9.94 -7.57 21.03
C ILE A 368 9.75 -8.57 19.89
N GLY A 369 10.39 -9.75 19.95
CA GLY A 369 10.15 -10.83 19.00
C GLY A 369 8.67 -11.25 18.93
N LEU A 370 8.03 -11.40 20.09
CA LEU A 370 6.60 -11.74 20.20
C LEU A 370 5.68 -10.62 19.67
N GLN A 371 6.03 -9.35 19.88
CA GLN A 371 5.29 -8.20 19.37
C GLN A 371 5.27 -8.19 17.84
N TYR A 372 6.43 -8.44 17.19
CA TYR A 372 6.51 -8.57 15.74
C TYR A 372 5.63 -9.71 15.21
N ILE A 373 5.64 -10.88 15.85
CA ILE A 373 4.77 -12.02 15.45
C ILE A 373 3.28 -11.66 15.58
N ASN A 374 2.88 -11.02 16.69
CA ASN A 374 1.49 -10.58 16.89
C ASN A 374 1.04 -9.53 15.88
N TYR A 375 1.97 -8.69 15.39
CA TYR A 375 1.72 -7.80 14.27
C TYR A 375 1.46 -8.62 13.00
N PHE A 376 2.43 -9.43 12.57
CA PHE A 376 2.30 -10.19 11.31
C PHE A 376 1.10 -11.15 11.29
N SER A 377 0.73 -11.78 12.42
CA SER A 377 -0.43 -12.68 12.49
C SER A 377 -1.77 -11.93 12.39
N LYS A 378 -1.94 -10.82 13.13
CA LYS A 378 -3.20 -10.06 13.21
C LYS A 378 -3.52 -9.34 11.90
N TYR A 379 -2.50 -8.82 11.21
CA TYR A 379 -2.66 -8.19 9.90
C TYR A 379 -2.68 -9.21 8.75
N GLY A 380 -1.84 -10.25 8.81
CA GLY A 380 -1.83 -11.35 7.84
C GLY A 380 -3.15 -12.11 7.77
N TRP A 381 -3.76 -12.44 8.93
CA TRP A 381 -5.08 -13.09 8.99
C TRP A 381 -6.17 -12.19 8.40
N LYS A 382 -6.19 -10.90 8.73
CA LYS A 382 -7.16 -9.94 8.16
C LYS A 382 -7.07 -9.81 6.64
N ILE A 383 -5.87 -9.91 6.07
CA ILE A 383 -5.67 -9.90 4.61
C ILE A 383 -6.12 -11.24 4.00
N PHE A 384 -5.75 -12.36 4.62
CA PHE A 384 -6.09 -13.72 4.19
C PHE A 384 -7.60 -13.97 4.14
N ASN A 385 -8.34 -13.62 5.21
CA ASN A 385 -9.80 -13.72 5.25
C ASN A 385 -10.50 -12.82 4.21
N ARG A 386 -9.83 -11.77 3.72
CA ARG A 386 -10.36 -10.88 2.68
C ARG A 386 -10.15 -11.40 1.26
N CYS A 387 -9.26 -12.39 1.09
CA CYS A 387 -8.88 -12.93 -0.22
C CYS A 387 -9.51 -14.31 -0.54
N GLY A 388 -10.15 -14.96 0.44
CA GLY A 388 -11.02 -16.12 0.18
C GLY A 388 -10.31 -17.37 -0.34
N ILE A 389 -9.10 -17.66 0.12
CA ILE A 389 -8.33 -18.85 -0.29
C ILE A 389 -8.07 -19.74 0.92
N TRP A 390 -8.56 -20.99 0.88
CA TRP A 390 -8.24 -22.05 1.84
C TRP A 390 -7.10 -22.94 1.32
N PRO A 391 -5.94 -23.02 1.99
CA PRO A 391 -5.08 -24.18 1.97
C PRO A 391 -5.43 -25.06 3.17
N TYR A 392 -5.89 -26.28 2.90
CA TYR A 392 -6.06 -27.32 3.91
C TYR A 392 -4.67 -27.75 4.42
N ILE A 393 -4.28 -27.33 5.63
CA ILE A 393 -3.13 -27.94 6.32
C ILE A 393 -3.59 -29.30 6.85
N SER A 394 -3.40 -30.35 6.04
CA SER A 394 -3.56 -31.72 6.49
C SER A 394 -2.31 -32.15 7.24
N LEU A 395 -2.31 -32.00 8.57
CA LEU A 395 -1.49 -32.89 9.39
C LEU A 395 -2.10 -34.29 9.29
N HIS A 396 -1.29 -35.25 8.86
CA HIS A 396 -1.67 -36.66 8.84
C HIS A 396 -1.51 -37.24 10.26
N SER A 397 -2.61 -37.66 10.88
CA SER A 397 -2.59 -38.80 11.79
C SER A 397 -3.65 -39.81 11.33
N ARG A 398 -3.19 -40.99 10.93
CA ARG A 398 -4.04 -42.13 10.56
C ARG A 398 -3.91 -43.21 11.62
N THR A 399 -5.02 -43.53 12.29
CA THR A 399 -5.40 -44.89 12.75
C THR A 399 -6.85 -44.81 13.25
N VAL A 400 -7.83 -45.29 12.45
CA VAL A 400 -8.49 -46.63 12.58
C VAL A 400 -9.79 -46.51 13.40
N PRO A 401 -10.88 -47.26 13.10
CA PRO A 401 -12.20 -46.63 12.97
C PRO A 401 -13.32 -47.10 13.91
N ASN A 402 -14.43 -46.33 13.85
CA ASN A 402 -15.81 -46.67 14.18
C ASN A 402 -16.25 -46.92 15.65
N ASN A 403 -17.41 -46.34 15.97
CA ASN A 403 -18.38 -46.74 17.00
C ASN A 403 -17.91 -46.76 18.48
N CYS A 404 -17.97 -45.60 19.16
CA CYS A 404 -19.07 -45.33 20.10
C CYS A 404 -19.10 -43.88 20.59
N LYS A 405 -20.29 -43.39 20.99
CA LYS A 405 -20.45 -42.07 21.62
C LYS A 405 -20.20 -42.20 23.13
N ILE A 406 -19.49 -41.24 23.71
CA ILE A 406 -19.77 -40.80 25.09
C ILE A 406 -20.06 -39.30 25.05
N THR A 407 -21.23 -38.96 25.56
CA THR A 407 -21.79 -37.60 25.66
C THR A 407 -21.31 -36.89 26.91
N CYS A 408 -21.22 -35.55 26.85
CA CYS A 408 -21.70 -34.75 27.96
C CYS A 408 -22.72 -33.74 27.41
N CYS A 409 -23.95 -33.82 27.91
CA CYS A 409 -25.10 -33.10 27.42
C CYS A 409 -25.50 -32.05 28.46
N TRP A 410 -25.74 -30.81 28.04
CA TRP A 410 -26.85 -30.03 28.63
C TRP A 410 -27.68 -29.45 27.49
N LYS A 411 -28.99 -29.62 27.63
CA LYS A 411 -30.04 -29.44 26.62
C LYS A 411 -31.20 -28.75 27.30
N TRP A 412 -32.02 -27.99 26.57
CA TRP A 412 -33.50 -27.92 26.62
C TRP A 412 -33.92 -26.80 25.64
N LYS A 413 -34.52 -27.11 24.48
CA LYS A 413 -35.95 -27.42 24.18
C LYS A 413 -36.83 -26.16 24.18
N HIS A 414 -37.79 -25.97 23.26
CA HIS A 414 -38.58 -26.87 22.38
C HIS A 414 -38.44 -26.48 20.88
N ASP A 415 -38.58 -27.32 19.82
CA ASP A 415 -39.63 -28.29 19.39
C ASP A 415 -41.01 -27.60 19.15
N VAL A 416 -41.81 -27.77 18.08
CA VAL A 416 -42.17 -28.93 17.21
C VAL A 416 -42.60 -28.46 15.76
N PRO A 417 -43.20 -29.23 14.79
CA PRO A 417 -42.68 -29.20 13.39
C PRO A 417 -43.67 -29.02 12.19
N CYS A 418 -43.08 -28.63 11.05
CA CYS A 418 -43.32 -29.05 9.64
C CYS A 418 -44.61 -29.80 9.18
N ARG A 419 -45.29 -29.31 8.11
CA ARG A 419 -45.48 -30.04 6.81
C ARG A 419 -46.31 -29.27 5.74
N LYS A 420 -45.80 -29.29 4.48
CA LYS A 420 -46.48 -29.33 3.13
C LYS A 420 -47.64 -28.35 2.83
N CYS A 421 -47.71 -27.59 1.72
CA CYS A 421 -46.90 -27.32 0.50
C CYS A 421 -47.41 -25.96 -0.09
N GLY A 422 -46.86 -25.31 -1.13
CA GLY A 422 -45.70 -25.58 -2.02
C GLY A 422 -45.63 -24.55 -3.18
N CYS A 423 -44.74 -24.78 -4.16
CA CYS A 423 -44.47 -23.98 -5.38
C CYS A 423 -43.91 -22.53 -5.24
N SER A 424 -42.74 -22.34 -5.85
CA SER A 424 -42.17 -21.09 -6.42
C SER A 424 -41.43 -20.06 -5.53
N PHE A 425 -40.27 -19.64 -6.04
CA PHE A 425 -39.44 -18.43 -5.76
C PHE A 425 -38.58 -18.27 -4.47
N LEU A 426 -37.30 -18.01 -4.75
CA LEU A 426 -36.30 -17.13 -4.08
C LEU A 426 -35.80 -17.38 -2.62
N CYS A 427 -34.63 -16.78 -2.36
CA CYS A 427 -33.97 -16.50 -1.06
C CYS A 427 -33.30 -17.66 -0.30
N ILE A 428 -31.98 -17.81 -0.51
CA ILE A 428 -31.05 -18.06 0.60
C ILE A 428 -30.60 -16.69 1.12
N SER A 429 -30.99 -16.34 2.34
CA SER A 429 -30.43 -15.21 3.08
C SER A 429 -29.39 -15.71 4.08
N GLU A 430 -28.20 -15.14 4.07
CA GLU A 430 -27.23 -15.36 5.15
C GLU A 430 -27.70 -14.61 6.40
N LYS A 431 -28.36 -15.34 7.31
CA LYS A 431 -28.59 -14.86 8.67
C LYS A 431 -27.27 -14.81 9.44
N ARG A 432 -26.70 -13.61 9.45
CA ARG A 432 -25.98 -12.97 10.55
C ARG A 432 -25.97 -13.79 11.86
N LEU A 433 -24.77 -14.20 12.28
CA LEU A 433 -24.49 -14.62 13.66
C LEU A 433 -24.08 -13.37 14.45
N ASP A 434 -25.00 -12.83 15.25
CA ASP A 434 -24.72 -11.73 16.16
C ASP A 434 -23.97 -12.21 17.41
N PHE A 435 -22.81 -11.63 17.69
CA PHE A 435 -22.17 -11.68 19.01
C PHE A 435 -22.21 -10.29 19.64
N HIS A 436 -23.37 -9.94 20.22
CA HIS A 436 -23.50 -8.78 21.10
C HIS A 436 -23.46 -9.24 22.56
N ALA A 437 -22.26 -9.20 23.16
CA ALA A 437 -22.14 -9.22 24.62
C ALA A 437 -22.40 -7.80 25.15
N THR A 438 -23.65 -7.48 25.46
CA THR A 438 -24.04 -6.17 26.02
C THR A 438 -23.81 -6.13 27.53
N TRP A 439 -22.82 -5.36 27.97
CA TRP A 439 -22.83 -4.79 29.32
C TRP A 439 -23.92 -3.73 29.40
N GLN A 440 -25.06 -4.09 29.99
CA GLN A 440 -26.20 -3.20 30.23
C GLN A 440 -26.40 -3.04 31.75
N LEU A 441 -25.91 -1.93 32.29
CA LEU A 441 -26.24 -1.48 33.65
C LEU A 441 -27.73 -1.08 33.70
N LYS A 442 -28.57 -2.02 34.14
CA LYS A 442 -30.00 -1.77 34.39
C LYS A 442 -30.17 -0.80 35.57
N LYS A 443 -30.32 0.50 35.27
CA LYS A 443 -30.99 1.42 36.20
C LYS A 443 -32.46 1.01 36.34
N LYS A 444 -32.81 0.38 37.46
CA LYS A 444 -34.17 0.42 38.00
C LYS A 444 -34.20 1.44 39.13
N GLY A 445 -35.12 2.40 39.05
CA GLY A 445 -35.31 3.39 40.10
C GLY A 445 -36.14 2.82 41.24
N CYS A 446 -35.65 2.96 42.47
CA CYS A 446 -36.44 3.03 43.69
C CYS A 446 -35.97 4.28 44.44
N ALA A 447 -36.91 5.09 44.92
CA ALA A 447 -36.61 6.33 45.62
C ALA A 447 -36.69 6.12 47.15
N CYS A 448 -35.70 6.62 47.89
CA CYS A 448 -35.88 7.26 49.21
C CYS A 448 -34.55 7.95 49.63
N PRO A 449 -34.58 8.88 50.61
CA PRO A 449 -33.58 9.94 50.72
C PRO A 449 -32.46 9.66 51.75
N TRP A 450 -31.65 10.71 52.00
CA TRP A 450 -30.71 10.98 53.12
C TRP A 450 -29.23 11.20 52.74
N THR A 451 -28.88 12.49 52.73
CA THR A 451 -27.65 13.14 53.24
C THR A 451 -26.25 12.57 52.96
N ALA A 452 -25.38 13.45 52.47
CA ALA A 452 -23.92 13.27 52.50
C ALA A 452 -23.36 13.30 53.94
N GLY A 453 -22.36 12.47 54.23
CA GLY A 453 -21.49 12.68 55.41
C GLY A 453 -20.75 11.47 55.99
N ARG A 454 -19.42 11.45 55.75
CA ARG A 454 -18.33 10.89 56.59
C ARG A 454 -18.00 9.38 56.53
N LEU A 455 -16.70 9.15 56.80
CA LEU A 455 -15.97 7.88 57.01
C LEU A 455 -15.83 7.03 55.74
N ALA A 456 -14.69 7.00 55.03
CA ALA A 456 -13.28 6.95 55.43
C ALA A 456 -12.91 5.66 56.18
N GLY A 457 -12.18 4.77 55.50
CA GLY A 457 -11.76 3.46 55.96
C GLY A 457 -11.87 2.39 54.86
N CYS A 458 -10.83 1.57 54.69
CA CYS A 458 -10.76 0.42 53.76
C CYS A 458 -10.74 0.73 52.23
N ALA A 459 -9.67 1.39 51.77
CA ALA A 459 -9.21 1.28 50.38
C ALA A 459 -7.67 1.47 50.27
N GLU A 460 -6.91 0.84 51.16
CA GLU A 460 -5.46 0.69 51.03
C GLU A 460 -5.11 -0.73 50.57
N ASN A 461 -3.95 -0.87 49.91
CA ASN A 461 -3.33 -2.11 49.43
C ASN A 461 -4.05 -2.86 48.29
N HIS A 462 -3.84 -2.40 47.05
CA HIS A 462 -2.88 -3.06 46.16
C HIS A 462 -2.68 -2.25 44.87
N THR A 463 -1.68 -1.37 44.87
CA THR A 463 -1.17 -0.67 43.68
C THR A 463 0.00 -1.44 43.08
N LEU A 464 -0.09 -1.74 41.78
CA LEU A 464 1.05 -2.19 40.98
C LEU A 464 0.86 -1.62 39.57
N PHE A 465 1.87 -0.88 39.09
CA PHE A 465 1.82 0.09 37.97
C PHE A 465 0.97 1.34 38.25
N PRO A 466 1.66 2.44 38.63
CA PRO A 466 1.81 3.53 37.67
C PRO A 466 3.26 4.03 37.52
N GLN A 467 3.46 4.95 36.55
CA GLN A 467 4.68 5.70 36.18
C GLN A 467 5.56 5.12 35.06
N LEU A 468 5.25 5.55 33.83
CA LEU A 468 6.17 5.64 32.69
C LEU A 468 6.15 7.11 32.22
N PRO A 469 7.19 7.92 32.46
CA PRO A 469 7.21 9.32 32.04
C PRO A 469 7.67 9.51 30.59
N VAL A 470 6.98 10.40 29.88
CA VAL A 470 7.47 11.22 28.74
C VAL A 470 8.27 10.49 27.64
N LEU A 471 7.57 9.94 26.64
CA LEU A 471 8.18 9.65 25.33
C LEU A 471 8.39 10.96 24.54
N SER A 472 9.61 11.17 24.02
CA SER A 472 9.98 12.41 23.31
C SER A 472 9.31 12.56 21.94
N GLU A 473 9.32 13.78 21.40
CA GLU A 473 8.70 14.14 20.11
C GLU A 473 9.17 13.29 18.92
N LYS A 474 10.39 12.74 18.98
CA LYS A 474 10.91 11.82 17.95
C LYS A 474 10.08 10.54 17.85
N VAL A 475 9.50 10.07 18.95
CA VAL A 475 8.61 8.90 18.96
C VAL A 475 7.22 9.25 18.40
N ARG A 476 6.72 10.48 18.64
CA ARG A 476 5.53 10.98 17.93
C ARG A 476 5.76 10.99 16.42
N PHE A 477 6.94 11.42 15.93
CA PHE A 477 7.27 11.41 14.50
C PHE A 477 7.33 9.99 13.90
N PHE A 478 7.89 9.03 14.64
CA PHE A 478 7.96 7.62 14.23
C PHE A 478 6.58 6.94 14.21
N PHE A 479 5.74 7.17 15.23
CA PHE A 479 4.34 6.74 15.21
C PHE A 479 3.52 7.47 14.14
N LEU A 480 3.81 8.74 13.83
CA LEU A 480 3.18 9.43 12.70
C LEU A 480 3.52 8.74 11.38
N CYS A 481 4.80 8.41 11.14
CA CYS A 481 5.22 7.68 9.93
C CYS A 481 4.59 6.28 9.80
N LEU A 482 4.47 5.54 10.91
CA LEU A 482 3.78 4.23 10.93
C LEU A 482 2.27 4.37 10.70
N CYS A 483 1.61 5.32 11.36
CA CYS A 483 0.18 5.59 11.16
C CYS A 483 -0.13 6.13 9.75
N ILE A 484 0.77 6.91 9.14
CA ILE A 484 0.63 7.41 7.76
C ILE A 484 0.67 6.27 6.72
N LEU A 485 1.34 5.16 7.03
CA LEU A 485 1.39 3.98 6.15
C LEU A 485 0.25 2.98 6.36
N GLU A 486 -0.46 3.02 7.50
CA GLU A 486 -1.43 1.98 7.87
C GLU A 486 -2.85 2.49 8.20
N MET A 487 -3.20 3.72 7.81
CA MET A 487 -4.61 4.04 7.59
C MET A 487 -5.14 3.18 6.44
N ALA A 488 -6.20 2.41 6.68
CA ALA A 488 -6.88 1.68 5.62
C ALA A 488 -7.25 2.65 4.49
N ALA A 489 -6.85 2.32 3.25
CA ALA A 489 -7.08 3.16 2.08
C ALA A 489 -8.54 3.62 2.01
N PRO A 490 -8.84 4.93 2.07
CA PRO A 490 -10.22 5.43 2.06
C PRO A 490 -10.97 4.89 0.86
N LYS A 491 -12.13 4.27 1.10
CA LYS A 491 -12.94 3.68 0.07
C LYS A 491 -13.87 4.72 -0.54
N VAL A 492 -13.83 4.85 -1.85
CA VAL A 492 -14.61 5.83 -2.62
C VAL A 492 -15.54 5.09 -3.57
N ALA A 493 -16.85 5.20 -3.36
CA ALA A 493 -17.86 4.73 -4.31
C ALA A 493 -18.23 5.84 -5.29
N VAL A 494 -18.03 5.64 -6.59
CA VAL A 494 -18.54 6.52 -7.64
C VAL A 494 -19.82 5.92 -8.20
N VAL A 495 -20.95 6.63 -8.06
CA VAL A 495 -22.27 6.15 -8.47
C VAL A 495 -22.63 6.74 -9.84
N GLY A 496 -22.73 5.88 -10.85
CA GLY A 496 -23.03 6.18 -12.25
C GLY A 496 -21.84 5.87 -13.18
N ALA A 497 -22.10 5.15 -14.27
CA ALA A 497 -21.11 4.77 -15.30
C ALA A 497 -21.27 5.54 -16.64
N GLY A 498 -21.94 6.68 -16.64
CA GLY A 498 -21.88 7.63 -17.76
C GLY A 498 -20.54 8.37 -17.83
N VAL A 499 -20.33 9.20 -18.85
CA VAL A 499 -19.03 9.85 -19.13
C VAL A 499 -18.45 10.60 -17.92
N ILE A 500 -19.32 11.26 -17.14
CA ILE A 500 -18.95 12.02 -15.94
C ILE A 500 -18.45 11.10 -14.81
N GLY A 501 -19.11 9.95 -14.62
CA GLY A 501 -18.77 9.02 -13.55
C GLY A 501 -17.47 8.28 -13.82
N LEU A 502 -17.30 7.76 -15.04
CA LEU A 502 -16.06 7.10 -15.44
C LEU A 502 -14.87 8.07 -15.46
N SER A 503 -15.04 9.30 -15.95
CA SER A 503 -13.97 10.31 -15.90
C SER A 503 -13.64 10.75 -14.48
N THR A 504 -14.64 10.90 -13.62
CA THR A 504 -14.43 11.24 -12.20
C THR A 504 -13.70 10.13 -11.46
N ALA A 505 -14.09 8.86 -11.66
CA ALA A 505 -13.37 7.72 -11.10
C ALA A 505 -11.89 7.70 -11.55
N LEU A 506 -11.62 7.96 -12.84
CA LEU A 506 -10.27 7.98 -13.38
C LEU A 506 -9.45 9.13 -12.78
N CYS A 507 -10.02 10.34 -12.70
CA CYS A 507 -9.38 11.49 -12.05
C CYS A 507 -9.10 11.26 -10.55
N ILE A 508 -9.98 10.56 -9.83
CA ILE A 508 -9.77 10.22 -8.42
C ILE A 508 -8.58 9.26 -8.27
N VAL A 509 -8.47 8.24 -9.11
CA VAL A 509 -7.31 7.31 -9.09
C VAL A 509 -6.00 8.04 -9.43
N GLU A 510 -6.02 8.91 -10.45
CA GLU A 510 -4.86 9.71 -10.85
C GLU A 510 -4.41 10.71 -9.77
N ALA A 511 -5.36 11.36 -9.08
CA ALA A 511 -5.08 12.40 -8.08
C ALA A 511 -4.87 11.85 -6.65
N CYS A 512 -5.48 10.71 -6.31
CA CYS A 512 -5.46 10.13 -4.97
C CYS A 512 -5.06 8.64 -4.98
N PRO A 513 -3.80 8.27 -5.30
CA PRO A 513 -3.37 6.86 -5.39
C PRO A 513 -3.52 6.03 -4.09
N SER A 514 -3.76 6.68 -2.95
CA SER A 514 -3.97 6.04 -1.64
C SER A 514 -5.43 5.67 -1.33
N CYS A 515 -6.36 5.84 -2.28
CA CYS A 515 -7.78 5.51 -2.09
C CYS A 515 -8.22 4.28 -2.90
N SER A 516 -9.21 3.55 -2.40
CA SER A 516 -9.79 2.38 -3.06
C SER A 516 -11.08 2.78 -3.77
N VAL A 517 -11.01 2.95 -5.09
CA VAL A 517 -12.15 3.40 -5.91
C VAL A 517 -12.98 2.20 -6.38
N THR A 518 -14.30 2.35 -6.37
CA THR A 518 -15.26 1.40 -6.95
C THR A 518 -16.34 2.17 -7.71
N VAL A 519 -16.73 1.71 -8.90
CA VAL A 519 -17.85 2.27 -9.68
C VAL A 519 -19.08 1.39 -9.52
N LEU A 520 -20.20 2.00 -9.12
CA LEU A 520 -21.51 1.37 -8.97
C LEU A 520 -22.49 2.01 -9.97
N SER A 521 -23.17 1.23 -10.79
CA SER A 521 -24.18 1.77 -11.72
C SER A 521 -25.23 0.71 -12.04
N ASP A 522 -26.47 1.12 -12.34
CA ASP A 522 -27.52 0.25 -12.86
C ASP A 522 -27.37 0.01 -14.37
N GLN A 523 -26.89 1.02 -15.09
CA GLN A 523 -26.57 0.98 -16.52
C GLN A 523 -25.09 1.27 -16.76
N PHE A 524 -24.49 0.51 -17.69
CA PHE A 524 -23.17 0.73 -18.29
C PHE A 524 -23.34 0.93 -19.81
N SER A 525 -22.27 1.21 -20.55
CA SER A 525 -22.33 1.26 -22.03
C SER A 525 -22.82 -0.10 -22.57
N PRO A 526 -23.74 -0.16 -23.56
CA PRO A 526 -24.21 0.92 -24.44
C PRO A 526 -25.52 1.61 -24.01
N ASN A 527 -25.93 1.51 -22.74
CA ASN A 527 -27.27 1.87 -22.26
C ASN A 527 -27.33 3.20 -21.47
N THR A 528 -26.26 4.00 -21.46
CA THR A 528 -26.23 5.27 -20.74
C THR A 528 -26.75 6.43 -21.61
N THR A 529 -27.12 7.55 -20.99
CA THR A 529 -27.39 8.81 -21.74
C THR A 529 -26.16 9.28 -22.54
N SER A 530 -24.95 8.92 -22.11
CA SER A 530 -23.71 9.29 -22.80
C SER A 530 -23.54 8.53 -24.12
N ASP A 531 -24.02 7.30 -24.26
CA ASP A 531 -23.98 6.52 -25.51
C ASP A 531 -24.83 7.14 -26.64
N VAL A 532 -25.87 7.88 -26.25
CA VAL A 532 -26.79 8.59 -27.14
C VAL A 532 -26.29 10.00 -27.49
N ALA A 533 -25.30 10.53 -26.75
CA ALA A 533 -24.78 11.87 -27.01
C ALA A 533 -24.16 11.97 -28.42
N ALA A 534 -24.33 13.13 -29.05
CA ALA A 534 -23.82 13.37 -30.40
C ALA A 534 -22.29 13.58 -30.44
N GLY A 535 -21.67 13.78 -29.27
CA GLY A 535 -20.23 13.68 -29.06
C GLY A 535 -19.37 14.85 -29.56
N MET A 536 -19.95 15.93 -30.06
CA MET A 536 -19.17 17.13 -30.44
C MET A 536 -18.67 17.90 -29.24
N LEU A 537 -17.41 18.32 -29.31
CA LEU A 537 -16.76 19.15 -28.29
C LEU A 537 -17.06 20.64 -28.53
N ILE A 538 -18.31 21.04 -28.29
CA ILE A 538 -18.77 22.43 -28.28
C ILE A 538 -19.38 22.69 -26.90
N PRO A 539 -18.93 23.71 -26.14
CA PRO A 539 -19.44 23.94 -24.80
C PRO A 539 -20.82 24.62 -24.85
N HIS A 540 -21.70 24.18 -23.97
CA HIS A 540 -22.99 24.82 -23.74
C HIS A 540 -22.89 25.71 -22.51
N THR A 541 -23.45 26.92 -22.59
CA THR A 541 -23.47 27.86 -21.45
C THR A 541 -24.38 27.34 -20.33
N TYR A 542 -23.85 27.28 -19.11
CA TYR A 542 -24.58 27.00 -17.87
C TYR A 542 -24.93 28.33 -17.18
N PRO A 543 -26.20 28.79 -17.17
CA PRO A 543 -26.55 30.14 -16.70
C PRO A 543 -26.15 30.44 -15.24
N GLY A 544 -26.15 29.43 -14.37
CA GLY A 544 -25.82 29.55 -12.95
C GLY A 544 -24.37 29.20 -12.59
N THR A 545 -23.46 29.08 -13.56
CA THR A 545 -22.04 28.80 -13.33
C THR A 545 -21.20 29.94 -13.93
N PRO A 546 -20.17 30.48 -13.24
CA PRO A 546 -19.35 31.55 -13.80
C PRO A 546 -18.67 31.16 -15.12
N ILE A 547 -18.68 32.06 -16.12
CA ILE A 547 -18.13 31.80 -17.46
C ILE A 547 -16.66 31.37 -17.40
N HIS A 548 -15.85 31.99 -16.53
CA HIS A 548 -14.43 31.62 -16.37
C HIS A 548 -14.25 30.16 -15.92
N MET A 549 -15.12 29.63 -15.04
CA MET A 549 -15.08 28.22 -14.63
C MET A 549 -15.49 27.29 -15.78
N GLN A 550 -16.54 27.65 -16.52
CA GLN A 550 -16.98 26.89 -17.70
C GLN A 550 -15.88 26.82 -18.76
N LYS A 551 -15.22 27.97 -19.03
CA LYS A 551 -14.06 28.08 -19.92
C LYS A 551 -12.90 27.21 -19.46
N GLN A 552 -12.58 27.23 -18.16
CA GLN A 552 -11.53 26.38 -17.60
C GLN A 552 -11.85 24.89 -17.76
N TRP A 553 -13.07 24.45 -17.41
CA TRP A 553 -13.45 23.05 -17.57
C TRP A 553 -13.47 22.59 -19.03
N PHE A 554 -13.90 23.47 -19.94
CA PHE A 554 -13.83 23.22 -21.38
C PHE A 554 -12.38 23.09 -21.85
N LYS A 555 -11.50 24.04 -21.50
CA LYS A 555 -10.09 24.03 -21.89
C LYS A 555 -9.36 22.79 -21.39
N GLU A 556 -9.58 22.38 -20.14
CA GLU A 556 -9.01 21.15 -19.59
C GLU A 556 -9.52 19.88 -20.29
N THR A 557 -10.79 19.88 -20.71
CA THR A 557 -11.37 18.77 -21.47
C THR A 557 -10.86 18.74 -22.91
N PHE A 558 -10.69 19.91 -23.54
CA PHE A 558 -10.10 20.06 -24.87
C PHE A 558 -8.65 19.56 -24.88
N THR A 559 -7.79 20.08 -24.00
CA THR A 559 -6.38 19.65 -23.94
C THR A 559 -6.23 18.15 -23.70
N TYR A 560 -7.07 17.56 -22.84
CA TYR A 560 -7.05 16.12 -22.58
C TYR A 560 -7.46 15.28 -23.79
N LEU A 561 -8.57 15.62 -24.44
CA LEU A 561 -9.04 14.91 -25.64
C LEU A 561 -8.12 15.14 -26.85
N PHE A 562 -7.50 16.32 -26.96
CA PHE A 562 -6.51 16.63 -27.99
C PHE A 562 -5.24 15.80 -27.81
N ALA A 563 -4.80 15.55 -26.57
CA ALA A 563 -3.71 14.60 -26.32
C ALA A 563 -4.08 13.17 -26.76
N ILE A 564 -5.33 12.74 -26.54
CA ILE A 564 -5.82 11.43 -26.99
C ILE A 564 -5.88 11.36 -28.52
N SER A 565 -6.40 12.38 -29.22
CA SER A 565 -6.50 12.39 -30.68
C SER A 565 -5.15 12.36 -31.40
N ASN A 566 -4.08 12.78 -30.74
CA ASN A 566 -2.70 12.72 -31.26
C ASN A 566 -1.94 11.46 -30.79
N SER A 567 -2.60 10.50 -30.15
CA SER A 567 -2.02 9.25 -29.65
C SER A 567 -2.46 8.04 -30.48
N ALA A 568 -1.73 6.93 -30.39
CA ALA A 568 -2.13 5.66 -31.01
C ALA A 568 -3.49 5.13 -30.50
N GLU A 569 -3.92 5.53 -29.30
CA GLU A 569 -5.21 5.15 -28.71
C GLU A 569 -6.41 5.92 -29.32
N ALA A 570 -6.19 6.94 -30.18
CA ALA A 570 -7.24 7.82 -30.71
C ALA A 570 -8.43 7.07 -31.32
N SER A 571 -8.15 6.05 -32.16
CA SER A 571 -9.18 5.25 -32.82
C SER A 571 -9.90 4.30 -31.86
N GLU A 572 -9.23 3.80 -30.82
CA GLU A 572 -9.87 2.94 -29.80
C GLU A 572 -10.79 3.78 -28.90
N ALA A 573 -10.32 4.97 -28.49
CA ALA A 573 -11.09 5.92 -27.72
C ALA A 573 -12.23 6.59 -28.52
N GLY A 574 -12.27 6.40 -29.85
CA GLY A 574 -13.25 7.02 -30.73
C GLY A 574 -13.17 8.54 -30.76
N ILE A 575 -11.97 9.12 -30.63
CA ILE A 575 -11.73 10.57 -30.59
C ILE A 575 -10.98 11.02 -31.85
N HIS A 576 -11.56 11.95 -32.61
CA HIS A 576 -10.94 12.52 -33.82
C HIS A 576 -11.17 14.03 -33.93
N LEU A 577 -10.30 14.69 -34.69
CA LEU A 577 -10.50 16.09 -35.08
C LEU A 577 -11.56 16.19 -36.19
N VAL A 578 -12.36 17.25 -36.13
CA VAL A 578 -13.37 17.57 -37.15
C VAL A 578 -13.44 19.08 -37.36
N SER A 579 -13.33 19.50 -38.61
CA SER A 579 -13.52 20.88 -39.04
C SER A 579 -14.97 21.11 -39.45
N GLY A 580 -15.41 22.37 -39.48
CA GLY A 580 -16.75 22.70 -39.91
C GLY A 580 -17.22 24.08 -39.49
N TRP A 581 -18.54 24.26 -39.56
CA TRP A 581 -19.17 25.56 -39.49
C TRP A 581 -20.31 25.59 -38.48
N GLN A 582 -20.37 26.69 -37.72
CA GLN A 582 -21.54 27.08 -36.96
C GLN A 582 -22.16 28.32 -37.61
N ILE A 583 -23.38 28.18 -38.10
CA ILE A 583 -24.07 29.16 -38.96
C ILE A 583 -25.23 29.82 -38.21
N PHE A 584 -25.49 31.10 -38.50
CA PHE A 584 -26.51 31.92 -37.84
C PHE A 584 -27.32 32.73 -38.87
N ARG A 585 -28.63 32.84 -38.64
CA ARG A 585 -29.58 33.58 -39.49
C ARG A 585 -29.41 35.10 -39.35
N SER A 586 -28.92 35.53 -38.19
CA SER A 586 -28.56 36.91 -37.85
C SER A 586 -27.22 36.92 -37.13
N THR A 587 -26.42 37.98 -37.30
CA THR A 587 -25.16 38.14 -36.55
C THR A 587 -25.42 38.11 -35.04
N PRO A 588 -24.75 37.22 -34.28
CA PRO A 588 -24.93 37.14 -32.83
C PRO A 588 -24.33 38.36 -32.14
N LYS A 589 -24.87 38.75 -30.97
CA LYS A 589 -24.38 39.90 -30.18
C LYS A 589 -22.91 39.78 -29.75
N GLU A 590 -22.40 38.56 -29.66
CA GLU A 590 -21.02 38.24 -29.29
C GLU A 590 -20.47 37.30 -30.37
N GLU A 591 -19.74 37.87 -31.35
CA GLU A 591 -19.19 37.12 -32.49
C GLU A 591 -18.06 36.17 -32.08
N LEU A 592 -17.34 36.52 -31.00
CA LEU A 592 -16.25 35.74 -30.40
C LEU A 592 -16.74 35.09 -29.11
N PRO A 593 -17.22 33.83 -29.15
CA PRO A 593 -17.70 33.16 -27.94
C PRO A 593 -16.53 32.89 -26.97
N PHE A 594 -16.84 32.78 -25.67
CA PHE A 594 -15.84 32.64 -24.59
C PHE A 594 -14.81 31.51 -24.74
N TRP A 595 -15.05 30.54 -25.63
CA TRP A 595 -14.25 29.34 -25.91
C TRP A 595 -13.51 29.36 -27.25
N SER A 596 -13.64 30.43 -28.03
CA SER A 596 -13.02 30.60 -29.37
C SER A 596 -11.49 30.43 -29.37
N ASP A 597 -10.82 30.83 -28.28
CA ASP A 597 -9.38 30.71 -28.05
C ASP A 597 -8.92 29.30 -27.62
N ALA A 598 -9.86 28.40 -27.33
CA ALA A 598 -9.56 27.03 -26.91
C ALA A 598 -9.75 25.99 -28.02
N VAL A 599 -10.47 26.34 -29.10
CA VAL A 599 -10.60 25.50 -30.31
C VAL A 599 -9.58 25.91 -31.37
N LEU A 600 -9.35 25.06 -32.37
CA LEU A 600 -8.29 25.27 -33.36
C LEU A 600 -8.79 26.10 -34.55
N GLY A 601 -8.06 27.17 -34.88
CA GLY A 601 -8.29 27.97 -36.09
C GLY A 601 -9.66 28.66 -36.14
N PHE A 602 -10.17 29.14 -35.00
CA PHE A 602 -11.44 29.87 -34.96
C PHE A 602 -11.37 31.16 -35.78
N ARG A 603 -12.34 31.36 -36.67
CA ARG A 603 -12.51 32.58 -37.45
C ARG A 603 -13.97 32.75 -37.91
N PRO A 604 -14.39 33.96 -38.32
CA PRO A 604 -15.57 34.13 -39.16
C PRO A 604 -15.45 33.34 -40.48
N MET A 605 -16.60 32.96 -41.04
CA MET A 605 -16.68 32.42 -42.40
C MET A 605 -16.44 33.52 -43.44
N SER A 606 -15.80 33.16 -44.54
CA SER A 606 -15.70 34.02 -45.72
C SER A 606 -17.01 34.05 -46.51
N GLU A 607 -17.20 35.05 -47.36
CA GLU A 607 -18.38 35.18 -48.21
C GLU A 607 -18.60 33.93 -49.09
N ALA A 608 -17.53 33.37 -49.64
CA ALA A 608 -17.58 32.14 -50.44
C ALA A 608 -18.01 30.90 -49.63
N GLU A 609 -17.69 30.83 -48.33
CA GLU A 609 -18.20 29.78 -47.45
C GLU A 609 -19.67 30.01 -47.05
N LEU A 610 -20.08 31.27 -46.87
CA LEU A 610 -21.47 31.64 -46.57
C LEU A 610 -22.42 31.38 -47.75
N GLN A 611 -21.92 31.47 -48.99
CA GLN A 611 -22.69 31.09 -50.20
C GLN A 611 -23.16 29.64 -50.20
N LYS A 612 -22.51 28.72 -49.45
CA LYS A 612 -23.02 27.35 -49.25
C LYS A 612 -24.34 27.33 -48.45
N PHE A 613 -24.62 28.36 -47.66
CA PHE A 613 -25.75 28.44 -46.73
C PHE A 613 -26.60 29.71 -46.96
N PRO A 614 -27.29 29.84 -48.11
CA PRO A 614 -27.91 31.11 -48.55
C PRO A 614 -29.02 31.67 -47.63
N GLN A 615 -29.58 30.84 -46.74
CA GLN A 615 -30.55 31.24 -45.72
C GLN A 615 -29.92 31.86 -44.46
N TYR A 616 -28.59 31.83 -44.34
CA TYR A 616 -27.82 32.31 -43.19
C TYR A 616 -27.09 33.61 -43.56
N ARG A 617 -26.66 34.37 -42.55
CA ARG A 617 -26.05 35.72 -42.73
C ARG A 617 -24.72 35.89 -42.01
N PHE A 618 -24.43 35.03 -41.04
CA PHE A 618 -23.17 35.00 -40.33
C PHE A 618 -22.78 33.55 -40.05
N GLY A 619 -21.48 33.30 -39.88
CA GLY A 619 -21.00 31.98 -39.54
C GLY A 619 -19.57 31.98 -39.01
N GLN A 620 -19.25 30.94 -38.27
CA GLN A 620 -17.97 30.71 -37.60
C GLN A 620 -17.38 29.40 -38.14
N ALA A 621 -16.15 29.44 -38.63
CA ALA A 621 -15.39 28.25 -39.03
C ALA A 621 -14.35 27.93 -37.97
N PHE A 622 -14.26 26.67 -37.56
CA PHE A 622 -13.25 26.19 -36.60
C PHE A 622 -13.06 24.68 -36.70
N THR A 623 -11.96 24.19 -36.10
CA THR A 623 -11.71 22.76 -35.90
C THR A 623 -11.80 22.43 -34.43
N THR A 624 -12.59 21.42 -34.10
CA THR A 624 -12.76 20.90 -32.74
C THR A 624 -12.62 19.38 -32.74
N LEU A 625 -12.89 18.75 -31.60
CA LEU A 625 -12.87 17.30 -31.44
C LEU A 625 -14.30 16.74 -31.48
N LYS A 626 -14.43 15.55 -32.04
CA LYS A 626 -15.64 14.74 -31.88
C LYS A 626 -15.27 13.41 -31.21
N CYS A 627 -16.20 12.94 -30.40
CA CYS A 627 -16.23 11.62 -29.83
C CYS A 627 -17.34 10.77 -30.46
N ASP A 628 -17.04 9.52 -30.76
CA ASP A 628 -18.04 8.46 -30.85
C ASP A 628 -18.16 7.84 -29.44
N CYS A 629 -19.22 8.22 -28.72
CA CYS A 629 -19.29 8.04 -27.27
C CYS A 629 -19.25 6.60 -26.74
N PRO A 630 -19.86 5.57 -27.38
CA PRO A 630 -19.78 4.20 -26.87
C PRO A 630 -18.33 3.65 -26.85
N PRO A 631 -17.51 3.74 -27.92
CA PRO A 631 -16.07 3.47 -27.85
C PRO A 631 -15.36 4.19 -26.69
N TYR A 632 -15.60 5.48 -26.52
CA TYR A 632 -14.95 6.26 -25.46
C TYR A 632 -15.29 5.81 -24.04
N LEU A 633 -16.54 5.40 -23.78
CA LEU A 633 -16.95 4.85 -22.49
C LEU A 633 -16.28 3.50 -22.22
N LEU A 634 -16.22 2.61 -23.23
CA LEU A 634 -15.53 1.33 -23.14
C LEU A 634 -14.02 1.50 -22.92
N TRP A 635 -13.38 2.48 -23.57
CA TRP A 635 -11.98 2.85 -23.36
C TRP A 635 -11.73 3.37 -21.93
N LEU A 636 -12.61 4.22 -21.40
CA LEU A 636 -12.54 4.65 -19.99
C LEU A 636 -12.70 3.47 -19.02
N GLU A 637 -13.64 2.55 -19.27
CA GLU A 637 -13.77 1.33 -18.47
C GLU A 637 -12.53 0.44 -18.52
N LYS A 638 -11.92 0.26 -19.71
CA LYS A 638 -10.66 -0.49 -19.89
C LYS A 638 -9.54 0.11 -19.05
N ARG A 639 -9.37 1.44 -19.06
CA ARG A 639 -8.37 2.15 -18.25
C ARG A 639 -8.64 2.05 -16.75
N LEU A 640 -9.90 2.13 -16.32
CA LEU A 640 -10.29 1.93 -14.92
C LEU A 640 -9.98 0.50 -14.43
N LYS A 641 -10.31 -0.52 -15.24
CA LYS A 641 -10.00 -1.93 -14.94
C LYS A 641 -8.47 -2.16 -14.88
N ALA A 642 -7.70 -1.59 -15.81
CA ALA A 642 -6.24 -1.62 -15.79
C ALA A 642 -5.63 -0.93 -14.54
N ALA A 643 -6.29 0.12 -14.03
CA ALA A 643 -5.93 0.79 -12.78
C ALA A 643 -6.46 0.09 -11.51
N GLY A 644 -7.05 -1.11 -11.62
CA GLY A 644 -7.51 -1.93 -10.50
C GLY A 644 -8.89 -1.55 -9.93
N VAL A 645 -9.61 -0.62 -10.55
CA VAL A 645 -10.93 -0.16 -10.11
C VAL A 645 -11.97 -1.26 -10.36
N GLN A 646 -12.75 -1.58 -9.33
CA GLN A 646 -13.85 -2.52 -9.45
C GLN A 646 -15.10 -1.83 -10.00
N THR A 647 -15.82 -2.51 -10.89
CA THR A 647 -17.08 -2.06 -11.49
C THR A 647 -18.19 -3.05 -11.16
N TYR A 648 -19.27 -2.61 -10.54
CA TYR A 648 -20.43 -3.45 -10.22
C TYR A 648 -21.71 -2.93 -10.87
N ASN A 649 -22.47 -3.83 -11.49
CA ASN A 649 -23.85 -3.56 -11.85
C ASN A 649 -24.71 -3.66 -10.57
N ARG A 650 -25.05 -2.50 -9.99
CA ARG A 650 -25.82 -2.36 -8.75
C ARG A 650 -26.64 -1.08 -8.84
N LYS A 651 -27.96 -1.21 -8.73
CA LYS A 651 -28.87 -0.07 -8.57
C LYS A 651 -28.83 0.42 -7.11
N VAL A 652 -28.27 1.60 -6.91
CA VAL A 652 -28.30 2.33 -5.63
C VAL A 652 -29.65 3.05 -5.53
N SER A 653 -30.41 2.80 -4.47
CA SER A 653 -31.75 3.39 -4.28
C SER A 653 -31.75 4.57 -3.31
N ASP A 654 -30.80 4.59 -2.38
CA ASP A 654 -30.49 5.73 -1.50
C ASP A 654 -28.97 5.81 -1.31
N LEU A 655 -28.36 6.99 -1.35
CA LEU A 655 -26.91 7.12 -1.13
C LEU A 655 -26.47 6.65 0.27
N TRP A 656 -27.38 6.70 1.25
CA TRP A 656 -27.15 6.21 2.60
C TRP A 656 -26.94 4.70 2.67
N GLU A 657 -27.41 3.91 1.68
CA GLU A 657 -27.17 2.45 1.67
C GLU A 657 -25.66 2.10 1.65
N LEU A 658 -24.83 3.03 1.18
CA LEU A 658 -23.38 2.87 1.01
C LEU A 658 -22.55 3.22 2.26
N HIS A 659 -23.16 3.81 3.31
CA HIS A 659 -22.44 4.34 4.48
C HIS A 659 -21.65 3.28 5.29
N SER A 660 -22.07 2.02 5.20
CA SER A 660 -21.44 0.88 5.89
C SER A 660 -20.32 0.23 5.07
N GLU A 661 -20.30 0.49 3.77
CA GLU A 661 -19.36 -0.10 2.82
C GLU A 661 -18.23 0.87 2.43
N TYR A 662 -18.50 2.18 2.33
CA TYR A 662 -17.61 3.20 1.77
C TYR A 662 -17.47 4.44 2.66
N ASP A 663 -16.28 5.04 2.68
CA ASP A 663 -15.98 6.23 3.48
C ASP A 663 -16.40 7.54 2.79
N ILE A 664 -16.45 7.55 1.45
CA ILE A 664 -16.86 8.69 0.62
C ILE A 664 -17.70 8.18 -0.55
N VAL A 665 -18.78 8.89 -0.88
CA VAL A 665 -19.60 8.62 -2.08
C VAL A 665 -19.49 9.79 -3.06
N VAL A 666 -19.39 9.49 -4.36
CA VAL A 666 -19.35 10.48 -5.44
C VAL A 666 -20.54 10.25 -6.34
N ASN A 667 -21.53 11.14 -6.28
CA ASN A 667 -22.79 11.02 -7.01
C ASN A 667 -22.66 11.63 -8.42
N CYS A 668 -22.50 10.75 -9.42
CA CYS A 668 -22.42 11.08 -10.85
C CYS A 668 -23.63 10.55 -11.64
N THR A 669 -24.78 10.35 -10.99
CA THR A 669 -25.96 9.64 -11.53
C THR A 669 -26.75 10.36 -12.64
N GLY A 670 -26.23 11.47 -13.16
CA GLY A 670 -26.84 12.19 -14.28
C GLY A 670 -28.27 12.64 -13.96
N ILE A 671 -29.27 12.14 -14.71
CA ILE A 671 -30.69 12.45 -14.50
C ILE A 671 -31.28 11.70 -13.30
N GLY A 672 -30.68 10.56 -12.90
CA GLY A 672 -31.13 9.74 -11.77
C GLY A 672 -31.09 10.48 -10.43
N ALA A 673 -30.23 11.50 -10.31
CA ALA A 673 -30.17 12.38 -9.14
C ALA A 673 -31.50 13.12 -8.82
N HIS A 674 -32.40 13.27 -9.80
CA HIS A 674 -33.74 13.82 -9.56
C HIS A 674 -34.54 12.98 -8.56
N GLN A 675 -34.39 11.64 -8.65
CA GLN A 675 -35.02 10.69 -7.73
C GLN A 675 -34.12 10.40 -6.54
N LEU A 676 -32.84 10.05 -6.79
CA LEU A 676 -31.92 9.53 -5.78
C LEU A 676 -31.56 10.54 -4.67
N VAL A 677 -31.57 11.84 -4.96
CA VAL A 677 -31.32 12.90 -3.96
C VAL A 677 -32.36 14.02 -4.00
N GLY A 678 -33.51 13.76 -4.65
CA GLY A 678 -34.64 14.69 -4.68
C GLY A 678 -34.40 16.06 -5.32
N ASP A 679 -33.34 16.27 -6.12
CA ASP A 679 -33.00 17.60 -6.64
C ASP A 679 -33.99 18.07 -7.72
N LYS A 680 -35.04 18.78 -7.29
CA LYS A 680 -36.08 19.34 -8.15
C LYS A 680 -35.60 20.45 -9.10
N LYS A 681 -34.36 20.96 -8.96
CA LYS A 681 -33.76 21.89 -9.94
C LYS A 681 -33.25 21.15 -11.19
N LEU A 682 -33.15 19.82 -11.13
CA LEU A 682 -32.76 18.95 -12.22
C LEU A 682 -33.99 18.42 -12.95
N PHE A 683 -34.04 18.60 -14.28
CA PHE A 683 -35.13 18.12 -15.13
C PHE A 683 -34.59 17.54 -16.44
N PRO A 684 -35.30 16.60 -17.09
CA PRO A 684 -34.86 16.06 -18.37
C PRO A 684 -35.09 17.09 -19.48
N VAL A 685 -34.18 17.11 -20.46
CA VAL A 685 -34.47 17.67 -21.78
C VAL A 685 -34.27 16.56 -22.80
N ARG A 686 -35.36 15.94 -23.24
CA ARG A 686 -35.38 14.87 -24.24
C ARG A 686 -34.74 15.37 -25.53
N GLY A 687 -33.91 14.51 -26.11
CA GLY A 687 -33.28 14.72 -27.40
C GLY A 687 -33.33 13.44 -28.21
N GLN A 688 -34.00 13.52 -29.35
CA GLN A 688 -33.94 12.51 -30.39
C GLN A 688 -32.82 12.85 -31.38
N VAL A 689 -32.07 11.83 -31.80
CA VAL A 689 -30.99 11.90 -32.81
C VAL A 689 -31.08 10.71 -33.74
N LEU A 690 -30.57 10.89 -34.97
CA LEU A 690 -30.41 9.84 -35.96
C LEU A 690 -28.92 9.57 -36.13
N LYS A 691 -28.51 8.30 -36.19
CA LYS A 691 -27.19 7.91 -36.69
C LYS A 691 -27.40 7.33 -38.08
N VAL A 692 -26.69 7.85 -39.07
CA VAL A 692 -26.80 7.45 -40.49
C VAL A 692 -25.43 7.13 -41.07
N TYR A 693 -25.37 6.30 -42.08
CA TYR A 693 -24.16 6.04 -42.86
C TYR A 693 -24.09 6.99 -44.06
N ALA A 694 -23.17 7.95 -43.99
CA ALA A 694 -22.92 8.95 -45.04
C ALA A 694 -21.44 9.40 -45.02
N PRO A 695 -20.49 8.51 -45.42
CA PRO A 695 -19.05 8.71 -45.22
C PRO A 695 -18.46 9.90 -45.99
N TRP A 696 -19.16 10.45 -46.99
CA TRP A 696 -18.75 11.65 -47.73
C TRP A 696 -18.90 12.94 -46.93
N VAL A 697 -19.76 12.98 -45.91
CA VAL A 697 -19.90 14.15 -45.04
C VAL A 697 -18.71 14.20 -44.09
N LYS A 698 -17.75 15.10 -44.34
CA LYS A 698 -16.53 15.26 -43.52
C LYS A 698 -16.56 16.45 -42.57
N ASN A 699 -17.31 17.49 -42.88
CA ASN A 699 -17.38 18.72 -42.09
C ASN A 699 -18.62 18.72 -41.20
N PHE A 700 -18.50 19.23 -39.98
CA PHE A 700 -19.67 19.47 -39.14
C PHE A 700 -20.45 20.70 -39.60
N ILE A 701 -21.77 20.67 -39.46
CA ILE A 701 -22.65 21.82 -39.69
C ILE A 701 -23.53 21.96 -38.46
N ARG A 702 -23.59 23.16 -37.87
CA ARG A 702 -24.44 23.45 -36.72
C ARG A 702 -25.23 24.74 -36.94
N ASP A 703 -26.55 24.66 -36.91
CA ASP A 703 -27.41 25.83 -36.78
C ASP A 703 -27.28 26.37 -35.34
N GLY A 704 -26.74 27.59 -35.21
CA GLY A 704 -26.50 28.25 -33.94
C GLY A 704 -27.78 28.73 -33.26
N ASP A 705 -28.75 29.18 -34.07
CA ASP A 705 -30.04 29.72 -33.63
C ASP A 705 -31.08 28.61 -33.46
N GLY A 706 -30.99 27.56 -34.30
CA GLY A 706 -31.93 26.46 -34.34
C GLY A 706 -31.59 25.24 -33.48
N LEU A 707 -32.20 24.12 -33.87
CA LEU A 707 -32.02 22.81 -33.24
C LEU A 707 -31.21 21.82 -34.11
N THR A 708 -30.84 22.23 -35.33
CA THR A 708 -30.29 21.35 -36.37
C THR A 708 -28.76 21.25 -36.28
N TYR A 709 -28.24 20.03 -36.38
CA TYR A 709 -26.81 19.75 -36.43
C TYR A 709 -26.50 18.44 -37.14
N ILE A 710 -25.37 18.43 -37.85
CA ILE A 710 -24.85 17.33 -38.66
C ILE A 710 -23.40 17.12 -38.23
N TYR A 711 -23.13 16.02 -37.52
CA TYR A 711 -21.86 15.77 -36.84
C TYR A 711 -21.22 14.45 -37.33
N PRO A 712 -20.21 14.49 -38.22
CA PRO A 712 -19.61 13.30 -38.81
C PRO A 712 -18.67 12.58 -37.83
N GLY A 713 -19.03 11.35 -37.46
CA GLY A 713 -18.25 10.43 -36.64
C GLY A 713 -17.32 9.53 -37.46
N ILE A 714 -16.64 8.61 -36.78
CA ILE A 714 -15.74 7.62 -37.41
C ILE A 714 -16.59 6.57 -38.14
N HIS A 715 -17.63 6.06 -37.47
CA HIS A 715 -18.47 4.97 -37.99
C HIS A 715 -19.80 5.44 -38.61
N GLY A 716 -20.11 6.73 -38.54
CA GLY A 716 -21.36 7.28 -39.08
C GLY A 716 -21.61 8.73 -38.66
N VAL A 717 -22.56 9.38 -39.32
CA VAL A 717 -22.93 10.77 -39.08
C VAL A 717 -24.07 10.83 -38.07
N THR A 718 -23.94 11.65 -37.04
CA THR A 718 -25.05 11.95 -36.12
C THR A 718 -25.80 13.18 -36.61
N LEU A 719 -27.06 12.98 -37.00
CA LEU A 719 -28.01 14.03 -37.32
C LEU A 719 -28.87 14.33 -36.09
N GLY A 720 -29.15 15.59 -35.84
CA GLY A 720 -30.07 15.98 -34.78
C GLY A 720 -30.56 17.41 -34.90
N GLY A 721 -31.42 17.86 -34.00
CA GLY A 721 -32.11 17.05 -33.01
C GLY A 721 -33.26 17.81 -32.36
N THR A 722 -33.74 17.33 -31.22
CA THR A 722 -34.78 18.01 -30.42
C THR A 722 -34.31 18.44 -29.03
N ARG A 723 -35.09 19.34 -28.42
CA ARG A 723 -34.92 19.85 -27.05
C ARG A 723 -36.29 19.98 -26.37
N GLU A 724 -36.95 18.86 -26.11
CA GLU A 724 -38.23 18.85 -25.40
C GLU A 724 -37.97 18.87 -23.88
N LYS A 725 -38.29 19.99 -23.23
CA LYS A 725 -38.15 20.13 -21.77
C LYS A 725 -39.16 19.26 -21.04
N GLU A 726 -38.77 18.72 -19.89
CA GLU A 726 -39.61 17.95 -18.95
C GLU A 726 -40.22 16.65 -19.51
N SER A 727 -39.93 16.29 -20.76
CA SER A 727 -40.29 15.01 -21.34
C SER A 727 -39.37 13.89 -20.83
N TRP A 728 -39.98 12.85 -20.24
CA TRP A 728 -39.30 11.65 -19.74
C TRP A 728 -39.35 10.47 -20.74
N SER A 729 -40.00 10.64 -21.89
CA SER A 729 -40.19 9.54 -22.85
C SER A 729 -38.90 9.18 -23.59
N LEU A 730 -38.48 7.92 -23.48
CA LEU A 730 -37.39 7.34 -24.26
C LEU A 730 -37.85 6.74 -25.60
N SER A 731 -39.17 6.66 -25.85
CA SER A 731 -39.70 6.15 -27.11
C SER A 731 -39.38 7.11 -28.26
N PRO A 732 -38.86 6.65 -29.41
CA PRO A 732 -38.74 7.46 -30.62
C PRO A 732 -40.10 7.94 -31.13
N ASN A 733 -40.15 9.18 -31.64
CA ASN A 733 -41.31 9.71 -32.34
C ASN A 733 -41.03 9.72 -33.87
N PRO A 734 -41.83 9.07 -34.72
CA PRO A 734 -41.63 9.03 -36.18
C PRO A 734 -41.67 10.40 -36.87
N ASP A 735 -42.59 11.29 -36.49
CA ASP A 735 -42.68 12.65 -37.05
C ASP A 735 -41.42 13.44 -36.74
N THR A 736 -40.92 13.32 -35.50
CA THR A 736 -39.63 13.89 -35.09
C THR A 736 -38.44 13.31 -35.88
N THR A 737 -38.47 12.02 -36.23
CA THR A 737 -37.44 11.40 -37.08
C THR A 737 -37.42 12.04 -38.46
N LYS A 738 -38.60 12.15 -39.10
CA LYS A 738 -38.75 12.79 -40.41
C LYS A 738 -38.31 14.25 -40.38
N ASP A 739 -38.82 15.02 -39.42
CA ASP A 739 -38.52 16.44 -39.21
C ASP A 739 -37.02 16.73 -38.97
N ILE A 740 -36.31 15.89 -38.19
CA ILE A 740 -34.84 15.98 -38.08
C ILE A 740 -34.16 15.71 -39.43
N PHE A 741 -34.57 14.66 -40.14
CA PHE A 741 -33.95 14.26 -41.41
C PHE A 741 -34.15 15.30 -42.51
N ASP A 742 -35.37 15.82 -42.65
CA ASP A 742 -35.75 16.86 -43.63
C ASP A 742 -34.95 18.16 -43.38
N ARG A 743 -34.81 18.61 -42.12
CA ARG A 743 -33.97 19.77 -41.80
C ARG A 743 -32.49 19.54 -42.08
N CYS A 744 -31.97 18.34 -41.83
CA CYS A 744 -30.56 18.04 -42.12
C CYS A 744 -30.32 17.97 -43.63
N CYS A 745 -31.22 17.36 -44.40
CA CYS A 745 -31.16 17.33 -45.86
C CYS A 745 -31.35 18.71 -46.51
N SER A 746 -31.94 19.68 -45.79
CA SER A 746 -32.02 21.07 -46.23
C SER A 746 -30.66 21.80 -46.10
N LEU A 747 -29.84 21.43 -45.11
CA LEU A 747 -28.49 21.99 -44.92
C LEU A 747 -27.39 21.25 -45.70
N GLU A 748 -27.55 19.95 -45.91
CA GLU A 748 -26.61 19.10 -46.65
C GLU A 748 -27.39 18.11 -47.52
N PRO A 749 -27.76 18.50 -48.76
CA PRO A 749 -28.64 17.71 -49.64
C PRO A 749 -28.13 16.30 -49.96
N SER A 750 -26.82 16.06 -49.87
CA SER A 750 -26.21 14.74 -50.07
C SER A 750 -26.65 13.71 -49.01
N LEU A 751 -27.24 14.13 -47.88
CA LEU A 751 -27.80 13.23 -46.88
C LEU A 751 -29.03 12.43 -47.35
N ARG A 752 -29.63 12.79 -48.50
CA ARG A 752 -30.75 12.02 -49.09
C ARG A 752 -30.34 10.60 -49.51
N GLU A 753 -29.05 10.38 -49.75
CA GLU A 753 -28.47 9.07 -50.10
C GLU A 753 -27.96 8.30 -48.88
N ALA A 754 -28.11 8.85 -47.67
CA ALA A 754 -27.63 8.23 -46.44
C ALA A 754 -28.39 6.94 -46.08
N GLN A 755 -27.64 5.93 -45.65
CA GLN A 755 -28.17 4.60 -45.35
C GLN A 755 -28.24 4.36 -43.83
N ASP A 756 -28.77 3.21 -43.42
CA ASP A 756 -28.64 2.70 -42.05
C ASP A 756 -29.18 3.62 -40.92
N ILE A 757 -30.31 4.31 -41.18
CA ILE A 757 -30.90 5.30 -40.27
C ILE A 757 -31.35 4.65 -38.95
N LYS A 758 -30.56 4.85 -37.89
CA LYS A 758 -30.79 4.33 -36.54
C LYS A 758 -31.21 5.46 -35.61
N VAL A 759 -32.41 5.38 -35.03
CA VAL A 759 -32.94 6.40 -34.11
C VAL A 759 -32.49 6.11 -32.67
N LYS A 760 -32.07 7.15 -31.94
CA LYS A 760 -31.80 7.08 -30.49
C LYS A 760 -32.43 8.27 -29.78
N VAL A 761 -32.82 8.06 -28.53
CA VAL A 761 -33.42 9.09 -27.65
C VAL A 761 -32.68 9.09 -26.31
N GLY A 762 -32.36 10.27 -25.79
CA GLY A 762 -31.67 10.44 -24.51
C GLY A 762 -32.22 11.62 -23.71
N LEU A 763 -32.16 11.53 -22.39
CA LEU A 763 -32.66 12.56 -21.47
C LEU A 763 -31.50 13.37 -20.91
N ARG A 764 -31.32 14.59 -21.41
CA ARG A 764 -30.21 15.47 -20.97
C ARG A 764 -30.46 15.96 -19.53
N PRO A 765 -29.55 15.70 -18.57
CA PRO A 765 -29.74 16.02 -17.15
C PRO A 765 -29.58 17.53 -16.91
N SER A 766 -30.63 18.30 -17.16
CA SER A 766 -30.55 19.75 -17.29
C SER A 766 -30.83 20.45 -15.96
N ARG A 767 -29.96 21.41 -15.62
CA ARG A 767 -29.99 22.20 -14.38
C ARG A 767 -29.41 23.57 -14.70
N GLN A 768 -29.81 24.62 -13.97
CA GLN A 768 -29.28 25.98 -14.21
C GLN A 768 -27.76 26.07 -13.98
N SER A 769 -27.24 25.35 -12.98
CA SER A 769 -25.82 25.17 -12.71
C SER A 769 -25.49 23.70 -12.52
N VAL A 770 -24.29 23.29 -12.93
CA VAL A 770 -23.75 21.96 -12.59
C VAL A 770 -23.66 21.87 -11.05
N ARG A 771 -24.24 20.82 -10.44
CA ARG A 771 -24.08 20.58 -9.00
C ARG A 771 -22.75 19.85 -8.81
N LEU A 772 -21.71 20.64 -8.57
CA LEU A 772 -20.36 20.19 -8.27
C LEU A 772 -19.95 20.71 -6.89
N GLN A 773 -20.25 19.95 -5.84
CA GLN A 773 -20.08 20.39 -4.45
C GLN A 773 -20.00 19.20 -3.48
N ARG A 774 -19.38 19.43 -2.33
CA ARG A 774 -19.42 18.52 -1.18
C ARG A 774 -20.69 18.72 -0.35
N GLU A 775 -21.22 17.63 0.16
CA GLU A 775 -22.30 17.52 1.13
C GLU A 775 -21.90 16.49 2.19
N VAL A 776 -22.53 16.53 3.37
CA VAL A 776 -22.32 15.51 4.41
C VAL A 776 -23.70 15.05 4.88
N LEU A 777 -24.08 13.85 4.47
CA LEU A 777 -25.31 13.23 4.97
C LEU A 777 -25.07 12.77 6.42
N SER A 778 -26.11 12.77 7.24
CA SER A 778 -26.02 12.37 8.65
C SER A 778 -27.31 11.73 9.13
N GLN A 779 -27.24 10.46 9.58
CA GLN A 779 -28.33 9.75 10.25
C GLN A 779 -27.75 8.96 11.43
N GLY A 780 -28.47 8.91 12.55
CA GLY A 780 -28.07 8.13 13.74
C GLY A 780 -26.71 8.52 14.36
N GLY A 781 -26.21 9.74 14.09
CA GLY A 781 -24.88 10.21 14.53
C GLY A 781 -23.71 9.80 13.63
N VAL A 782 -23.92 8.92 12.65
CA VAL A 782 -22.95 8.62 11.59
C VAL A 782 -22.96 9.73 10.54
N LYS A 783 -21.81 9.99 9.90
CA LYS A 783 -21.67 10.98 8.83
C LYS A 783 -21.12 10.32 7.57
N LEU A 784 -21.72 10.62 6.42
CA LEU A 784 -21.27 10.17 5.10
C LEU A 784 -20.95 11.38 4.20
N PRO A 785 -19.67 11.66 3.92
CA PRO A 785 -19.26 12.63 2.92
C PRO A 785 -19.73 12.22 1.52
N VAL A 786 -20.42 13.13 0.84
CA VAL A 786 -20.89 12.97 -0.54
C VAL A 786 -20.33 14.09 -1.40
N VAL A 787 -19.74 13.77 -2.56
CA VAL A 787 -19.38 14.76 -3.58
C VAL A 787 -20.35 14.59 -4.74
N HIS A 788 -21.18 15.59 -5.00
CA HIS A 788 -22.07 15.61 -6.16
C HIS A 788 -21.29 16.10 -7.39
N ASN A 789 -21.49 15.45 -8.53
CA ASN A 789 -21.03 15.90 -9.85
C ASN A 789 -22.07 15.52 -10.91
N TYR A 790 -23.15 16.29 -11.03
CA TYR A 790 -24.22 16.07 -12.02
C TYR A 790 -24.90 17.38 -12.47
N GLY A 791 -25.86 17.28 -13.40
CA GLY A 791 -26.61 18.43 -13.91
C GLY A 791 -26.00 19.07 -15.16
N HIS A 792 -25.22 18.32 -15.93
CA HIS A 792 -24.45 18.82 -17.07
C HIS A 792 -25.25 19.10 -18.35
N GLY A 793 -26.56 18.90 -18.37
CA GLY A 793 -27.43 19.23 -19.51
C GLY A 793 -26.94 18.65 -20.84
N ALA A 794 -26.81 19.51 -21.85
CA ALA A 794 -26.24 19.15 -23.16
C ALA A 794 -24.70 19.18 -23.22
N GLY A 795 -24.05 19.94 -22.31
CA GLY A 795 -22.61 20.21 -22.36
C GLY A 795 -21.73 19.19 -21.64
N GLY A 796 -22.29 18.08 -21.13
CA GLY A 796 -21.57 17.13 -20.27
C GLY A 796 -20.28 16.58 -20.88
N PHE A 797 -20.31 16.15 -22.15
CA PHE A 797 -19.09 15.71 -22.83
C PHE A 797 -18.05 16.84 -22.94
N SER A 798 -18.49 18.09 -23.15
CA SER A 798 -17.62 19.26 -23.33
C SER A 798 -16.88 19.72 -22.08
N VAL A 799 -17.29 19.27 -20.87
CA VAL A 799 -16.66 19.67 -19.60
C VAL A 799 -16.23 18.50 -18.70
N HIS A 800 -16.42 17.25 -19.17
CA HIS A 800 -16.36 16.04 -18.32
C HIS A 800 -15.02 15.81 -17.61
N ARG A 801 -13.89 16.28 -18.16
CA ARG A 801 -12.56 16.13 -17.55
C ARG A 801 -12.29 17.23 -16.54
N GLY A 802 -12.70 18.47 -16.86
CA GLY A 802 -12.61 19.61 -15.95
C GLY A 802 -13.45 19.43 -14.68
N THR A 803 -14.72 19.01 -14.82
CA THR A 803 -15.58 18.73 -13.66
C THR A 803 -15.12 17.50 -12.88
N ALA A 804 -14.55 16.49 -13.55
CA ALA A 804 -13.95 15.32 -12.89
C ALA A 804 -12.70 15.66 -12.06
N LYS A 805 -11.82 16.53 -12.56
CA LYS A 805 -10.64 17.00 -11.79
C LYS A 805 -11.06 17.80 -10.55
N GLU A 806 -12.06 18.66 -10.68
CA GLU A 806 -12.61 19.41 -9.54
C GLU A 806 -13.36 18.50 -8.55
N ALA A 807 -14.09 17.48 -9.03
CA ALA A 807 -14.67 16.45 -8.16
C ALA A 807 -13.58 15.66 -7.40
N ALA A 808 -12.49 15.28 -8.07
CA ALA A 808 -11.35 14.62 -7.43
C ALA A 808 -10.66 15.51 -6.38
N ARG A 809 -10.58 16.83 -6.62
CA ARG A 809 -10.09 17.83 -5.64
C ARG A 809 -10.96 17.82 -4.37
N LEU A 810 -12.28 17.85 -4.51
CA LEU A 810 -13.23 17.77 -3.39
C LEU A 810 -13.17 16.42 -2.65
N VAL A 811 -12.93 15.30 -3.35
CA VAL A 811 -12.66 14.00 -2.71
C VAL A 811 -11.37 14.03 -1.90
N GLY A 812 -10.31 14.67 -2.41
CA GLY A 812 -9.08 14.91 -1.67
C GLY A 812 -9.29 15.70 -0.37
N GLU A 813 -10.12 16.75 -0.39
CA GLU A 813 -10.53 17.48 0.82
C GLU A 813 -11.30 16.60 1.82
N CYS A 814 -12.20 15.74 1.34
CA CYS A 814 -12.90 14.77 2.19
C CYS A 814 -11.92 13.79 2.86
N ILE A 815 -10.95 13.26 2.11
CA ILE A 815 -9.90 12.38 2.65
C ILE A 815 -9.08 13.10 3.71
N ALA A 816 -8.67 14.35 3.47
CA ALA A 816 -7.95 15.16 4.45
C ALA A 816 -8.77 15.39 5.74
N ALA A 817 -10.07 15.69 5.60
CA ALA A 817 -10.98 15.86 6.75
C ALA A 817 -11.17 14.57 7.56
N LEU A 818 -11.27 13.40 6.90
CA LEU A 818 -11.33 12.10 7.56
C LEU A 818 -10.04 11.79 8.35
N ARG A 819 -8.87 12.18 7.83
CA ARG A 819 -7.58 12.03 8.53
C ARG A 819 -7.46 12.98 9.73
N GLY A 820 -7.93 14.23 9.58
CA GLY A 820 -7.86 15.26 10.64
C GLY A 820 -8.88 15.12 11.78
N SER A 821 -9.83 14.20 11.71
CA SER A 821 -10.93 14.07 12.69
C SER A 821 -10.78 12.91 13.68
N SER A 822 -9.61 12.29 13.78
CA SER A 822 -9.30 11.37 14.88
C SER A 822 -9.24 12.11 16.24
N PRO A 823 -9.84 11.57 17.32
CA PRO A 823 -9.88 12.22 18.63
C PRO A 823 -8.52 12.12 19.34
N GLY A 824 -7.63 13.06 19.01
CA GLY A 824 -6.30 13.16 19.63
C GLY A 824 -5.60 14.52 19.50
N ALA A 825 -6.18 15.47 18.75
CA ALA A 825 -5.59 16.78 18.48
C ALA A 825 -6.35 17.93 19.18
N LYS A 826 -6.52 17.82 20.50
CA LYS A 826 -6.84 18.94 21.41
C LYS A 826 -6.19 18.72 22.78
N LEU A 827 -4.91 19.06 22.87
CA LEU A 827 -4.16 19.45 24.06
C LEU A 827 -2.83 20.06 23.59
#